data_AF-A0A7N9AL21-F1
#
_entry.id   AF-A0A7N9AL21-F1
#
_cell.length_a   1.000
_cell.length_b   1.000
_cell.length_c   1.000
_cell.angle_alpha   90.00
_cell.angle_beta   90.00
_cell.angle_gamma   90.00
#
_symmetry.space_group_name_H-M   'P 1'
#
loop_
_entity.id
_entity.type
_entity.pdbx_description
1 polymer ?
#
loop_
_entity_poly.entity_id
_entity_poly.type
_entity_poly.pdbx_seq_one_letter_code
_entity_poly.pdbx_strand_id
1 'polypeptide(L)'
;LIYYGEVYKGEKNNGFDVLYHNMKHGQISSKELTDFIRERSTIEEAYARSMTKLAKSAGNFSQLGTFAPMWEVFKTSTEKLASCHMELVRKLQELIKEVQKYVEEQAKAHKKTKEEVASTLEAVQNIQTISQSLQKSKEIYNAKTVEQERLRKEGATQRDVDKAGVKAKKATETYKSYVEKYATAKAEFEQKMAETAQKFQDIEENHILHMKEIIQSYSQSVEETHIHIGEVHYEFVRNIENTSLESLIQKLAESKGTGKERPGKPLHSTVYLILLIRMCSPWCCCCLLNCFCSHAKENSFNSSSDSEDEDEPRKFHVEIKPVQPNNSTHQTQATIDELKASIGNIILSPSTSSDLQLSQQTSNSEPFLFSGTSRGPSPVTLASQDALPIAVAFTESVNAYFKGADPTKCIVKITGDMTLSFPVGIIKVFTTNPSPAVLTFKLKNTSRLEQILPNQQLLYSDPSQSDSNSKDFWFNMQALTSYLRKALDQNPAASYYNVDILKYQVLSDGIHSTPLNLAVYWKCTPSTTDLRLDYRYNPDSMASPGPLTNVQILVPVDGGVTNMQSLPSSVWNSEQNKCLWKLIFVLCLPPGAASLRAKFDLSNGPSTPSTLAVQFMNEGTTLSGVDMELQGTGYRISLSKKRFATGRYMADC
;
A
#
# COMPACT_ATOMS: atom_id res chain seq x y z
N LEU A 1 -15.00 15.07 28.07
CA LEU A 1 -15.39 13.75 28.62
C LEU A 1 -14.35 13.37 29.65
N ILE A 2 -14.72 13.06 30.89
CA ILE A 2 -13.78 12.78 31.99
C ILE A 2 -13.58 11.26 32.07
N TYR A 3 -12.68 10.73 31.25
CA TYR A 3 -12.47 9.28 31.17
C TYR A 3 -11.64 8.75 32.35
N TYR A 4 -10.69 9.55 32.87
CA TYR A 4 -9.80 9.09 33.94
C TYR A 4 -10.45 9.13 35.33
N GLY A 5 -11.41 10.03 35.56
CA GLY A 5 -12.12 10.15 36.84
C GLY A 5 -13.05 8.98 37.17
N GLU A 6 -13.57 8.27 36.15
CA GLU A 6 -14.52 7.18 36.32
C GLU A 6 -13.84 5.79 36.43
N VAL A 7 -12.72 5.59 35.74
CA VAL A 7 -12.10 4.28 35.57
C VAL A 7 -11.04 3.95 36.65
N TYR A 8 -10.36 4.95 37.21
CA TYR A 8 -9.15 4.73 38.04
C TYR A 8 -9.40 4.71 39.56
N LYS A 9 -10.62 4.35 40.00
CA LYS A 9 -11.02 4.31 41.43
C LYS A 9 -10.93 2.93 42.11
N GLY A 10 -10.57 1.86 41.38
CA GLY A 10 -10.71 0.47 41.81
C GLY A 10 -10.19 0.13 43.22
N GLU A 11 -10.64 -1.00 43.79
CA GLU A 11 -10.51 -1.38 45.22
C GLU A 11 -9.10 -1.32 45.83
N LYS A 12 -8.05 -1.34 45.00
CA LYS A 12 -6.65 -1.26 45.45
C LYS A 12 -6.13 0.18 45.60
N ASN A 13 -6.89 1.18 45.14
CA ASN A 13 -6.50 2.60 45.11
C ASN A 13 -5.21 2.90 44.32
N ASN A 14 -4.82 2.01 43.39
CA ASN A 14 -3.57 2.13 42.61
C ASN A 14 -3.68 3.04 41.38
N GLY A 15 -4.83 3.69 41.17
CA GLY A 15 -5.07 4.52 39.98
C GLY A 15 -4.06 5.68 39.86
N PHE A 16 -3.65 6.27 40.98
CA PHE A 16 -2.66 7.34 41.01
C PHE A 16 -1.32 6.91 40.40
N ASP A 17 -0.78 5.75 40.83
CA ASP A 17 0.51 5.26 40.36
C ASP A 17 0.48 4.98 38.85
N VAL A 18 -0.61 4.37 38.36
CA VAL A 18 -0.79 4.08 36.94
C VAL A 18 -0.76 5.37 36.11
N LEU A 19 -1.53 6.39 36.51
CA LEU A 19 -1.61 7.66 35.78
C LEU A 19 -0.29 8.45 35.86
N TYR A 20 0.33 8.51 37.04
CA TYR A 20 1.61 9.18 37.22
C TYR A 20 2.72 8.55 36.37
N HIS A 21 2.78 7.22 36.32
CA HIS A 21 3.74 6.52 35.47
C HIS A 21 3.42 6.66 33.97
N ASN A 22 2.14 6.68 33.58
CA ASN A 22 1.75 6.94 32.19
C ASN A 22 2.28 8.30 31.71
N MET A 23 2.06 9.37 32.50
CA MET A 23 2.62 10.68 32.22
C MET A 23 4.14 10.62 32.01
N LYS A 24 4.86 9.86 32.86
CA LYS A 24 6.31 9.66 32.71
C LYS A 24 6.68 8.93 31.43
N HIS A 25 5.87 7.97 30.97
CA HIS A 25 6.07 7.28 29.71
C HIS A 25 5.90 8.20 28.48
N GLY A 26 5.10 9.26 28.58
CA GLY A 26 5.01 10.28 27.51
C GLY A 26 6.37 10.85 27.09
N GLN A 27 7.32 11.00 28.03
CA GLN A 27 8.69 11.43 27.69
C GLN A 27 9.48 10.40 26.87
N ILE A 28 9.16 9.11 27.02
CA ILE A 28 9.80 8.04 26.26
C ILE A 28 9.36 8.17 24.80
N SER A 29 8.05 8.31 24.55
CA SER A 29 7.48 8.51 23.22
C SER A 29 8.12 9.69 22.47
N SER A 30 8.28 10.83 23.14
CA SER A 30 8.93 12.03 22.54
C SER A 30 10.39 11.78 22.15
N LYS A 31 11.14 11.02 22.96
CA LYS A 31 12.54 10.66 22.67
C LYS A 31 12.63 9.67 21.51
N GLU A 32 11.79 8.65 21.50
CA GLU A 32 11.73 7.67 20.41
C GLU A 32 11.37 8.35 19.08
N LEU A 33 10.47 9.34 19.08
CA LEU A 33 10.18 10.15 17.90
C LEU A 33 11.40 10.96 17.44
N THR A 34 12.15 11.54 18.38
CA THR A 34 13.41 12.26 18.06
C THR A 34 14.40 11.33 17.36
N ASP A 35 14.59 10.12 17.88
CA ASP A 35 15.52 9.14 17.33
C ASP A 35 15.07 8.63 15.95
N PHE A 36 13.76 8.43 15.76
CA PHE A 36 13.21 8.09 14.45
C PHE A 36 13.46 9.17 13.40
N ILE A 37 13.19 10.45 13.71
CA ILE A 37 13.41 11.56 12.78
C ILE A 37 14.92 11.71 12.48
N ARG A 38 15.78 11.47 13.48
CA ARG A 38 17.24 11.47 13.29
C ARG A 38 17.68 10.40 12.29
N GLU A 39 17.21 9.16 12.45
CA GLU A 39 17.54 8.08 11.52
C GLU A 39 17.06 8.40 10.10
N ARG A 40 15.82 8.90 9.97
CA ARG A 40 15.30 9.36 8.67
C ARG A 40 16.18 10.44 8.07
N SER A 41 16.61 11.43 8.84
CA SER A 41 17.51 12.50 8.39
C SER A 41 18.86 11.94 7.92
N THR A 42 19.42 10.94 8.61
CA THR A 42 20.68 10.29 8.21
C THR A 42 20.55 9.56 6.87
N ILE A 43 19.43 8.87 6.65
CA ILE A 43 19.14 8.20 5.37
C ILE A 43 19.05 9.21 4.22
N GLU A 44 18.29 10.28 4.41
CA GLU A 44 18.14 11.35 3.39
C GLU A 44 19.47 12.02 3.08
N GLU A 45 20.31 12.25 4.10
CA GLU A 45 21.65 12.83 3.90
C GLU A 45 22.56 11.89 3.10
N ALA A 46 22.54 10.59 3.39
CA ALA A 46 23.31 9.60 2.64
C ALA A 46 22.88 9.55 1.16
N TYR A 47 21.57 9.61 0.90
CA TYR A 47 21.02 9.67 -0.46
C TYR A 47 21.48 10.94 -1.19
N ALA A 48 21.30 12.12 -0.59
CA ALA A 48 21.69 13.40 -1.17
C ALA A 48 23.20 13.47 -1.48
N ARG A 49 24.05 12.96 -0.57
CA ARG A 49 25.51 12.88 -0.79
C ARG A 49 25.87 11.95 -1.93
N SER A 50 25.17 10.83 -2.08
CA SER A 50 25.37 9.87 -3.17
C SER A 50 24.96 10.48 -4.52
N MET A 51 23.83 11.18 -4.56
CA MET A 51 23.40 11.93 -5.74
C MET A 51 24.38 13.05 -6.13
N THR A 52 24.93 13.76 -5.14
CA THR A 52 25.97 14.77 -5.39
C THR A 52 27.23 14.15 -6.03
N LYS A 53 27.63 12.95 -5.59
CA LYS A 53 28.75 12.22 -6.21
C LYS A 53 28.42 11.79 -7.64
N LEU A 54 27.20 11.32 -7.89
CA LEU A 54 26.73 10.93 -9.22
C LEU A 54 26.75 12.12 -10.19
N ALA A 55 26.27 13.28 -9.75
CA ALA A 55 26.33 14.52 -10.54
C ALA A 55 27.76 14.90 -10.94
N LYS A 56 28.72 14.81 -10.00
CA LYS A 56 30.15 15.04 -10.29
C LYS A 56 30.69 14.03 -11.30
N SER A 57 30.29 12.76 -11.20
CA SER A 57 30.66 11.73 -12.17
C SER A 57 30.13 12.04 -13.56
N ALA A 58 28.88 12.51 -13.67
CA ALA A 58 28.29 12.93 -14.94
C ALA A 58 29.08 14.07 -15.60
N GLY A 59 29.58 15.02 -14.81
CA GLY A 59 30.47 16.08 -15.27
C GLY A 59 31.84 15.61 -15.78
N ASN A 60 32.29 14.42 -15.37
CA ASN A 60 33.58 13.85 -15.76
C ASN A 60 33.50 12.95 -17.00
N PHE A 61 32.30 12.70 -17.54
CA PHE A 61 32.17 11.88 -18.74
C PHE A 61 32.77 12.55 -19.97
N SER A 62 32.98 11.73 -21.01
CA SER A 62 33.61 12.17 -22.25
C SER A 62 32.91 13.39 -22.83
N GLN A 63 33.68 14.47 -22.99
CA GLN A 63 33.24 15.68 -23.69
C GLN A 63 33.41 15.55 -25.22
N LEU A 64 33.74 14.35 -25.70
CA LEU A 64 33.85 14.03 -27.12
C LEU A 64 32.53 13.46 -27.63
N GLY A 65 32.16 13.87 -28.84
CA GLY A 65 30.99 13.39 -29.55
C GLY A 65 29.75 14.27 -29.36
N THR A 66 28.78 14.07 -30.25
CA THR A 66 27.53 14.86 -30.34
C THR A 66 26.71 14.84 -29.05
N PHE A 67 26.87 13.79 -28.23
CA PHE A 67 26.10 13.59 -26.99
C PHE A 67 26.65 14.37 -25.79
N ALA A 68 27.85 14.94 -25.85
CA ALA A 68 28.49 15.60 -24.71
C ALA A 68 27.60 16.63 -23.98
N PRO A 69 26.83 17.51 -24.66
CA PRO A 69 25.95 18.46 -23.98
C PRO A 69 24.82 17.82 -23.15
N MET A 70 24.41 16.58 -23.46
CA MET A 70 23.37 15.87 -22.70
C MET A 70 23.85 15.52 -21.29
N TRP A 71 25.14 15.23 -21.11
CA TRP A 71 25.70 14.96 -19.79
C TRP A 71 25.60 16.17 -18.84
N GLU A 72 25.62 17.39 -19.38
CA GLU A 72 25.39 18.59 -18.57
C GLU A 72 23.94 18.67 -18.08
N VAL A 73 22.96 18.28 -18.92
CA VAL A 73 21.54 18.20 -18.50
C VAL A 73 21.35 17.19 -17.38
N PHE A 74 21.96 15.99 -17.49
CA PHE A 74 21.95 14.98 -16.42
C PHE A 74 22.61 15.50 -15.15
N LYS A 75 23.78 16.15 -15.25
CA LYS A 75 24.49 16.72 -14.12
C LYS A 75 23.63 17.75 -13.38
N THR A 76 23.15 18.79 -14.07
CA THR A 76 22.38 19.88 -13.44
C THR A 76 21.12 19.36 -12.77
N SER A 77 20.38 18.45 -13.42
CA SER A 77 19.17 17.86 -12.79
C SER A 77 19.50 17.03 -11.56
N THR A 78 20.59 16.26 -11.59
CA THR A 78 21.03 15.43 -10.47
C THR A 78 21.50 16.31 -9.28
N GLU A 79 22.15 17.45 -9.55
CA GLU A 79 22.54 18.44 -8.52
C GLU A 79 21.31 19.06 -7.85
N LYS A 80 20.29 19.44 -8.63
CA LYS A 80 19.03 19.95 -8.11
C LYS A 80 18.31 18.91 -7.24
N LEU A 81 18.23 17.67 -7.71
CA LEU A 81 17.63 16.58 -6.95
C LEU A 81 18.38 16.33 -5.63
N ALA A 82 19.71 16.29 -5.64
CA ALA A 82 20.51 16.20 -4.42
C ALA A 82 20.24 17.36 -3.44
N SER A 83 20.02 18.56 -3.98
CA SER A 83 19.72 19.76 -3.18
C SER A 83 18.36 19.69 -2.51
N CYS A 84 17.33 19.16 -3.18
CA CYS A 84 16.00 18.92 -2.60
C CYS A 84 16.07 18.01 -1.36
N HIS A 85 16.80 16.89 -1.45
CA HIS A 85 16.96 15.97 -0.32
C HIS A 85 17.80 16.59 0.81
N MET A 86 18.84 17.36 0.47
CA MET A 86 19.63 18.06 1.49
C MET A 86 18.82 19.15 2.21
N GLU A 87 17.85 19.77 1.54
CA GLU A 87 16.93 20.70 2.17
C GLU A 87 15.96 20.01 3.13
N LEU A 88 15.47 18.83 2.78
CA LEU A 88 14.69 18.01 3.70
C LEU A 88 15.50 17.67 4.96
N VAL A 89 16.78 17.30 4.82
CA VAL A 89 17.68 17.06 5.97
C VAL A 89 17.71 18.27 6.90
N ARG A 90 17.82 19.50 6.37
CA ARG A 90 17.79 20.72 7.20
C ARG A 90 16.46 20.88 7.94
N LYS A 91 15.34 20.71 7.25
CA LYS A 91 13.99 20.77 7.88
C LYS A 91 13.83 19.72 8.98
N LEU A 92 14.27 18.49 8.74
CA LEU A 92 14.24 17.41 9.73
C LEU A 92 15.14 17.71 10.94
N GLN A 93 16.31 18.32 10.73
CA GLN A 93 17.21 18.74 11.81
C GLN A 93 16.61 19.85 12.68
N GLU A 94 15.91 20.82 12.09
CA GLU A 94 15.17 21.82 12.87
C GLU A 94 14.01 21.18 13.66
N LEU A 95 13.28 20.24 13.05
CA LEU A 95 12.23 19.50 13.73
C LEU A 95 12.76 18.67 14.91
N ILE A 96 13.93 18.05 14.77
CA ILE A 96 14.61 17.35 15.88
C ILE A 96 14.87 18.31 17.05
N LYS A 97 15.30 19.55 16.79
CA LYS A 97 15.53 20.56 17.84
C LYS A 97 14.22 20.95 18.53
N GLU A 98 13.13 21.08 17.76
CA GLU A 98 11.80 21.37 18.31
C GLU A 98 11.33 20.25 19.26
N VAL A 99 11.45 18.98 18.85
CA VAL A 99 11.10 17.84 19.70
C VAL A 99 11.98 17.80 20.95
N GLN A 100 13.29 18.04 20.81
CA GLN A 100 14.21 18.07 21.96
C GLN A 100 13.86 19.17 22.96
N LYS A 101 13.52 20.36 22.47
CA LYS A 101 13.03 21.47 23.31
C LYS A 101 11.76 21.04 24.06
N TYR A 102 10.81 20.41 23.37
CA TYR A 102 9.60 19.91 24.01
C TYR A 102 9.89 18.84 25.07
N VAL A 103 10.83 17.92 24.85
CA VAL A 103 11.26 16.93 25.86
C VAL A 103 11.77 17.59 27.14
N GLU A 104 12.53 18.69 27.03
CA GLU A 104 13.02 19.45 28.17
C GLU A 104 11.89 20.19 28.92
N GLU A 105 10.96 20.80 28.18
CA GLU A 105 9.77 21.45 28.73
C GLU A 105 8.89 20.45 29.47
N GLN A 106 8.66 19.28 28.87
CA GLN A 106 7.94 18.16 29.46
C GLN A 106 8.63 17.69 30.76
N ALA A 107 9.96 17.65 30.80
CA ALA A 107 10.69 17.29 32.02
C ALA A 107 10.46 18.28 33.17
N LYS A 108 10.48 19.58 32.87
CA LYS A 108 10.18 20.65 33.83
C LYS A 108 8.72 20.58 34.30
N ALA A 109 7.78 20.38 33.38
CA ALA A 109 6.36 20.25 33.68
C ALA A 109 6.05 19.03 34.55
N HIS A 110 6.67 17.88 34.28
CA HIS A 110 6.50 16.66 35.08
C HIS A 110 7.08 16.81 36.49
N LYS A 111 8.20 17.53 36.65
CA LYS A 111 8.76 17.83 37.98
C LYS A 111 7.77 18.68 38.79
N LYS A 112 7.23 19.74 38.19
CA LYS A 112 6.22 20.60 38.82
C LYS A 112 4.95 19.81 39.17
N THR A 113 4.46 18.99 38.25
CA THR A 113 3.25 18.16 38.47
C THR A 113 3.43 17.24 39.67
N LYS A 114 4.61 16.60 39.82
CA LYS A 114 4.91 15.74 40.96
C LYS A 114 4.74 16.45 42.31
N GLU A 115 5.19 17.70 42.40
CA GLU A 115 5.05 18.52 43.61
C GLU A 115 3.57 18.88 43.86
N GLU A 116 2.84 19.23 42.80
CA GLU A 116 1.42 19.62 42.88
C GLU A 116 0.48 18.46 43.25
N VAL A 117 0.82 17.21 42.89
CA VAL A 117 0.00 16.04 43.19
C VAL A 117 0.44 15.27 44.44
N ALA A 118 1.42 15.78 45.19
CA ALA A 118 1.97 15.12 46.38
C ALA A 118 0.90 14.87 47.47
N SER A 119 -0.01 15.82 47.67
CA SER A 119 -1.10 15.70 48.66
C SER A 119 -2.13 14.63 48.31
N THR A 120 -2.24 14.28 47.02
CA THR A 120 -3.07 13.15 46.53
C THR A 120 -2.38 11.83 46.83
N LEU A 121 -1.06 11.75 46.64
CA LEU A 121 -0.28 10.56 47.01
C LEU A 121 -0.38 10.27 48.51
N GLU A 122 -0.31 11.30 49.35
CA GLU A 122 -0.53 11.16 50.80
C GLU A 122 -1.93 10.63 51.12
N ALA A 123 -2.97 11.13 50.44
CA ALA A 123 -4.34 10.64 50.62
C ALA A 123 -4.51 9.17 50.19
N VAL A 124 -3.85 8.75 49.10
CA VAL A 124 -3.80 7.35 48.65
C VAL A 124 -3.14 6.45 49.70
N GLN A 125 -1.99 6.85 50.23
CA GLN A 125 -1.29 6.08 51.27
C GLN A 125 -2.11 6.00 52.57
N ASN A 126 -2.78 7.09 52.94
CA ASN A 126 -3.62 7.16 54.12
C ASN A 126 -4.83 6.21 54.01
N ILE A 127 -5.59 6.25 52.90
CA ILE A 127 -6.74 5.35 52.71
C ILE A 127 -6.31 3.89 52.65
N GLN A 128 -5.17 3.56 52.03
CA GLN A 128 -4.64 2.20 52.00
C GLN A 128 -4.29 1.70 53.42
N THR A 129 -3.63 2.54 54.23
CA THR A 129 -3.25 2.22 55.61
C THR A 129 -4.47 2.03 56.52
N ILE A 130 -5.46 2.93 56.40
CA ILE A 130 -6.71 2.84 57.17
C ILE A 130 -7.53 1.63 56.74
N SER A 131 -7.59 1.29 55.45
CA SER A 131 -8.28 0.11 54.93
C SER A 131 -7.73 -1.18 55.54
N GLN A 132 -6.40 -1.32 55.60
CA GLN A 132 -5.75 -2.48 56.24
C GLN A 132 -6.04 -2.55 57.74
N SER A 133 -5.98 -1.39 58.43
CA SER A 133 -6.27 -1.32 59.87
C SER A 133 -7.73 -1.64 60.19
N LEU A 134 -8.65 -1.15 59.34
CA LEU A 134 -10.08 -1.44 59.43
C LEU A 134 -10.34 -2.93 59.29
N GLN A 135 -9.75 -3.57 58.27
CA GLN A 135 -9.91 -5.01 58.04
C GLN A 135 -9.41 -5.83 59.23
N LYS A 136 -8.22 -5.50 59.77
CA LYS A 136 -7.68 -6.16 60.97
C LYS A 136 -8.59 -5.96 62.20
N SER A 137 -9.14 -4.75 62.39
CA SER A 137 -10.05 -4.48 63.50
C SER A 137 -11.38 -5.23 63.37
N LYS A 138 -11.89 -5.43 62.15
CA LYS A 138 -13.09 -6.23 61.84
C LYS A 138 -12.88 -7.70 62.18
N GLU A 139 -11.73 -8.27 61.83
CA GLU A 139 -11.37 -9.65 62.17
C GLU A 139 -11.29 -9.86 63.69
N ILE A 140 -10.68 -8.91 64.41
CA ILE A 140 -10.63 -8.94 65.88
C ILE A 140 -12.04 -8.85 66.48
N TYR A 141 -12.88 -7.94 65.99
CA TYR A 141 -14.28 -7.80 66.41
C TYR A 141 -15.05 -9.11 66.22
N ASN A 142 -14.96 -9.73 65.04
CA ASN A 142 -15.62 -11.00 64.74
C ASN A 142 -15.12 -12.12 65.67
N ALA A 143 -13.81 -12.24 65.86
CA ALA A 143 -13.22 -13.26 66.73
C ALA A 143 -13.67 -13.10 68.20
N LYS A 144 -13.72 -11.87 68.73
CA LYS A 144 -14.19 -11.62 70.11
C LYS A 144 -15.68 -11.83 70.28
N THR A 145 -16.48 -11.53 69.26
CA THR A 145 -17.93 -11.77 69.25
C THR A 145 -18.25 -13.26 69.24
N VAL A 146 -17.57 -14.04 68.39
CA VAL A 146 -17.73 -15.50 68.33
C VAL A 146 -17.30 -16.16 69.65
N GLU A 147 -16.18 -15.72 70.24
CA GLU A 147 -15.72 -16.27 71.53
C GLU A 147 -16.71 -15.99 72.67
N GLN A 148 -17.31 -14.80 72.71
CA GLN A 148 -18.34 -14.47 73.70
C GLN A 148 -19.57 -15.38 73.55
N GLU A 149 -20.05 -15.60 72.32
CA GLU A 149 -21.18 -16.48 72.05
C GLU A 149 -20.88 -17.96 72.33
N ARG A 150 -19.64 -18.41 72.08
CA ARG A 150 -19.18 -19.75 72.42
C ARG A 150 -19.24 -20.01 73.92
N LEU A 151 -18.66 -19.11 74.73
CA LEU A 151 -18.69 -19.20 76.19
C LEU A 151 -20.12 -19.17 76.74
N ARG A 152 -21.03 -18.44 76.09
CA ARG A 152 -22.45 -18.40 76.45
C ARG A 152 -23.18 -19.73 76.17
N LYS A 153 -22.85 -20.40 75.05
CA LYS A 153 -23.46 -21.69 74.66
C LYS A 153 -22.91 -22.89 75.44
N GLU A 154 -21.64 -22.84 75.84
CA GLU A 154 -20.99 -23.92 76.60
C GLU A 154 -21.28 -23.90 78.11
N GLY A 155 -22.07 -22.92 78.59
CA GLY A 155 -22.44 -22.83 80.01
C GLY A 155 -21.30 -22.38 80.93
N ALA A 156 -20.38 -21.54 80.42
CA ALA A 156 -19.30 -20.96 81.23
C ALA A 156 -19.85 -20.10 82.38
N THR A 157 -19.02 -19.81 83.40
CA THR A 157 -19.46 -19.00 84.54
C THR A 157 -19.87 -17.58 84.09
N GLN A 158 -20.87 -17.00 84.74
CA GLN A 158 -21.37 -15.65 84.39
C GLN A 158 -20.23 -14.60 84.38
N ARG A 159 -19.29 -14.72 85.32
CA ARG A 159 -18.11 -13.85 85.41
C ARG A 159 -17.21 -13.92 84.17
N ASP A 160 -17.05 -15.11 83.58
CA ASP A 160 -16.22 -15.32 82.39
C ASP A 160 -16.92 -14.81 81.11
N VAL A 161 -18.24 -15.00 81.02
CA VAL A 161 -19.06 -14.45 79.93
C VAL A 161 -19.05 -12.92 79.97
N ASP A 162 -19.22 -12.31 81.14
CA ASP A 162 -19.17 -10.85 81.31
C ASP A 162 -17.79 -10.29 80.93
N LYS A 163 -16.71 -10.98 81.32
CA LYS A 163 -15.33 -10.61 80.96
C LYS A 163 -15.08 -10.69 79.45
N ALA A 164 -15.62 -11.70 78.77
CA ALA A 164 -15.57 -11.81 77.31
C ALA A 164 -16.40 -10.70 76.64
N GLY A 165 -17.57 -10.37 77.20
CA GLY A 165 -18.42 -9.27 76.74
C GLY A 165 -17.74 -7.90 76.81
N VAL A 166 -16.97 -7.60 77.87
CA VAL A 166 -16.18 -6.37 77.93
C VAL A 166 -15.14 -6.30 76.81
N LYS A 167 -14.48 -7.43 76.49
CA LYS A 167 -13.50 -7.49 75.38
C LYS A 167 -14.16 -7.32 74.02
N ALA A 168 -15.32 -7.92 73.80
CA ALA A 168 -16.10 -7.75 72.57
C ALA A 168 -16.58 -6.31 72.40
N LYS A 169 -17.06 -5.66 73.48
CA LYS A 169 -17.45 -4.25 73.48
C LYS A 169 -16.28 -3.33 73.12
N LYS A 170 -15.10 -3.54 73.72
CA LYS A 170 -13.88 -2.79 73.39
C LYS A 170 -13.46 -2.97 71.92
N ALA A 171 -13.57 -4.19 71.40
CA ALA A 171 -13.29 -4.47 69.98
C ALA A 171 -14.30 -3.78 69.05
N THR A 172 -15.58 -3.71 69.46
CA THR A 172 -16.65 -2.99 68.74
C THR A 172 -16.38 -1.50 68.67
N GLU A 173 -16.00 -0.86 69.78
CA GLU A 173 -15.67 0.57 69.84
C GLU A 173 -14.44 0.88 68.95
N THR A 174 -13.44 0.00 68.97
CA THR A 174 -12.26 0.12 68.10
C THR A 174 -12.63 0.02 66.62
N TYR A 175 -13.43 -0.99 66.25
CA TYR A 175 -13.88 -1.18 64.87
C TYR A 175 -14.71 0.01 64.38
N LYS A 176 -15.66 0.50 65.20
CA LYS A 176 -16.48 1.67 64.88
C LYS A 176 -15.63 2.92 64.64
N SER A 177 -14.62 3.15 65.48
CA SER A 177 -13.67 4.26 65.29
C SER A 177 -12.92 4.16 63.95
N TYR A 178 -12.52 2.96 63.52
CA TYR A 178 -11.88 2.78 62.21
C TYR A 178 -12.86 2.95 61.05
N VAL A 179 -14.14 2.60 61.20
CA VAL A 179 -15.17 2.86 60.17
C VAL A 179 -15.33 4.37 59.95
N GLU A 180 -15.39 5.15 61.01
CA GLU A 180 -15.48 6.62 60.93
C GLU A 180 -14.22 7.22 60.29
N LYS A 181 -13.02 6.78 60.70
CA LYS A 181 -11.75 7.20 60.09
C LYS A 181 -11.67 6.85 58.59
N TYR A 182 -12.16 5.68 58.21
CA TYR A 182 -12.20 5.25 56.81
C TYR A 182 -13.14 6.12 55.98
N ALA A 183 -14.33 6.47 56.50
CA ALA A 183 -15.25 7.35 55.80
C ALA A 183 -14.62 8.73 55.50
N THR A 184 -13.92 9.31 56.48
CA THR A 184 -13.19 10.59 56.28
C THR A 184 -12.08 10.45 55.26
N ALA A 185 -11.23 9.43 55.38
CA ALA A 185 -10.12 9.20 54.45
C ALA A 185 -10.61 8.90 53.02
N LYS A 186 -11.74 8.19 52.89
CA LYS A 186 -12.39 7.92 51.60
C LYS A 186 -12.88 9.20 50.94
N ALA A 187 -13.57 10.07 51.67
CA ALA A 187 -14.05 11.34 51.13
C ALA A 187 -12.88 12.24 50.65
N GLU A 188 -11.81 12.33 51.44
CA GLU A 188 -10.60 13.07 51.08
C GLU A 188 -9.91 12.49 49.83
N PHE A 189 -9.77 11.17 49.78
CA PHE A 189 -9.21 10.47 48.61
C PHE A 189 -10.06 10.71 47.36
N GLU A 190 -11.38 10.52 47.43
CA GLU A 190 -12.27 10.64 46.26
C GLU A 190 -12.23 12.05 45.67
N GLN A 191 -12.17 13.09 46.52
CA GLN A 191 -12.04 14.48 46.08
C GLN A 191 -10.69 14.72 45.38
N LYS A 192 -9.58 14.47 46.08
CA LYS A 192 -8.23 14.74 45.56
C LYS A 192 -7.90 13.91 44.32
N MET A 193 -8.34 12.65 44.29
CA MET A 193 -8.11 11.74 43.17
C MET A 193 -8.90 12.18 41.93
N ALA A 194 -10.11 12.71 42.07
CA ALA A 194 -10.88 13.21 40.92
C ALA A 194 -10.18 14.42 40.26
N GLU A 195 -9.74 15.39 41.06
CA GLU A 195 -9.00 16.57 40.57
C GLU A 195 -7.68 16.16 39.92
N THR A 196 -6.96 15.23 40.52
CA THR A 196 -5.67 14.74 40.01
C THR A 196 -5.81 13.91 38.75
N ALA A 197 -6.84 13.07 38.66
CA ALA A 197 -7.13 12.28 37.46
C ALA A 197 -7.46 13.19 36.27
N GLN A 198 -8.25 14.26 36.48
CA GLN A 198 -8.50 15.26 35.45
C GLN A 198 -7.21 15.94 35.02
N LYS A 199 -6.36 16.35 35.97
CA LYS A 199 -5.07 16.97 35.67
C LYS A 199 -4.16 16.06 34.84
N PHE A 200 -4.08 14.77 35.15
CA PHE A 200 -3.31 13.82 34.33
C PHE A 200 -3.90 13.65 32.93
N GLN A 201 -5.23 13.66 32.81
CA GLN A 201 -5.90 13.63 31.51
C GLN A 201 -5.56 14.87 30.69
N ASP A 202 -5.64 16.07 31.27
CA ASP A 202 -5.29 17.32 30.58
C ASP A 202 -3.83 17.32 30.12
N ILE A 203 -2.91 16.81 30.94
CA ILE A 203 -1.49 16.68 30.56
C ILE A 203 -1.33 15.72 29.37
N GLU A 204 -2.02 14.57 29.39
CA GLU A 204 -1.95 13.57 28.33
C GLU A 204 -2.58 14.07 27.02
N GLU A 205 -3.72 14.75 27.09
CA GLU A 205 -4.38 15.35 25.92
C GLU A 205 -3.48 16.41 25.27
N ASN A 206 -2.91 17.31 26.07
CA ASN A 206 -1.93 18.30 25.57
C ASN A 206 -0.69 17.63 24.99
N HIS A 207 -0.20 16.54 25.60
CA HIS A 207 0.93 15.78 25.08
C HIS A 207 0.63 15.18 23.70
N ILE A 208 -0.51 14.50 23.55
CA ILE A 208 -0.91 13.88 22.28
C ILE A 208 -1.13 14.95 21.21
N LEU A 209 -1.78 16.07 21.55
CA LEU A 209 -2.00 17.16 20.60
C LEU A 209 -0.68 17.75 20.08
N HIS A 210 0.25 18.05 20.98
CA HIS A 210 1.54 18.62 20.58
C HIS A 210 2.38 17.64 19.76
N MET A 211 2.40 16.36 20.13
CA MET A 211 3.05 15.32 19.33
C MET A 211 2.45 15.19 17.93
N LYS A 212 1.12 15.36 17.79
CA LYS A 212 0.47 15.36 16.48
C LYS A 212 0.85 16.58 15.64
N GLU A 213 0.99 17.76 16.23
CA GLU A 213 1.46 18.98 15.54
C GLU A 213 2.86 18.77 14.95
N ILE A 214 3.78 18.19 15.74
CA ILE A 214 5.14 17.85 15.27
C ILE A 214 5.08 16.86 14.09
N ILE A 215 4.24 15.82 14.18
CA ILE A 215 4.07 14.83 13.11
C ILE A 215 3.47 15.48 11.85
N GLN A 216 2.59 16.47 12.00
CA GLN A 216 2.07 17.24 10.87
C GLN A 216 3.17 18.08 10.21
N SER A 217 4.01 18.76 10.99
CA SER A 217 5.17 19.51 10.47
C SER A 217 6.17 18.60 9.75
N TYR A 218 6.39 17.38 10.27
CA TYR A 218 7.16 16.34 9.59
C TYR A 218 6.56 15.98 8.23
N SER A 219 5.25 15.66 8.20
CA SER A 219 4.54 15.28 6.98
C SER A 219 4.60 16.38 5.94
N GLN A 220 4.36 17.63 6.35
CA GLN A 220 4.42 18.80 5.49
C GLN A 220 5.82 18.98 4.89
N SER A 221 6.88 18.86 5.71
CA SER A 221 8.25 18.96 5.21
C SER A 221 8.56 17.93 4.13
N VAL A 222 8.10 16.69 4.31
CA VAL A 222 8.28 15.60 3.34
C VAL A 222 7.47 15.86 2.06
N GLU A 223 6.21 16.27 2.19
CA GLU A 223 5.31 16.56 1.07
C GLU A 223 5.85 17.73 0.22
N GLU A 224 6.23 18.83 0.85
CA GLU A 224 6.82 19.98 0.16
C GLU A 224 8.07 19.56 -0.62
N THR A 225 8.98 18.77 -0.02
CA THR A 225 10.16 18.27 -0.74
C THR A 225 9.77 17.37 -1.90
N HIS A 226 8.74 16.52 -1.75
CA HIS A 226 8.27 15.65 -2.84
C HIS A 226 7.75 16.45 -4.04
N ILE A 227 7.04 17.55 -3.80
CA ILE A 227 6.60 18.47 -4.85
C ILE A 227 7.81 19.04 -5.61
N HIS A 228 8.82 19.54 -4.89
CA HIS A 228 10.04 20.08 -5.52
C HIS A 228 10.81 19.01 -6.32
N ILE A 229 10.85 17.76 -5.86
CA ILE A 229 11.43 16.64 -6.62
C ILE A 229 10.67 16.44 -7.94
N GLY A 230 9.34 16.50 -7.90
CA GLY A 230 8.50 16.46 -9.10
C GLY A 230 8.79 17.59 -10.08
N GLU A 231 9.01 18.82 -9.59
CA GLU A 231 9.41 19.97 -10.42
C GLU A 231 10.76 19.76 -11.10
N VAL A 232 11.76 19.22 -10.37
CA VAL A 232 13.07 18.88 -10.94
C VAL A 232 12.94 17.84 -12.04
N HIS A 233 12.09 16.82 -11.85
CA HIS A 233 11.83 15.82 -12.89
C HIS A 233 11.15 16.40 -14.13
N TYR A 234 10.16 17.27 -13.93
CA TYR A 234 9.49 17.96 -15.04
C TYR A 234 10.46 18.86 -15.80
N GLU A 235 11.31 19.61 -15.10
CA GLU A 235 12.34 20.44 -15.70
C GLU A 235 13.34 19.60 -16.50
N PHE A 236 13.75 18.44 -15.98
CA PHE A 236 14.65 17.52 -16.68
C PHE A 236 14.07 17.07 -18.02
N VAL A 237 12.83 16.56 -18.05
CA VAL A 237 12.18 16.12 -19.29
C VAL A 237 12.13 17.26 -20.31
N ARG A 238 11.73 18.46 -19.87
CA ARG A 238 11.71 19.64 -20.75
C ARG A 238 13.10 20.01 -21.26
N ASN A 239 14.14 19.90 -20.44
CA ASN A 239 15.52 20.19 -20.87
C ASN A 239 16.05 19.16 -21.87
N ILE A 240 15.62 17.89 -21.76
CA ILE A 240 15.90 16.85 -22.75
C ILE A 240 15.21 17.18 -24.08
N GLU A 241 13.94 17.56 -24.06
CA GLU A 241 13.18 17.96 -25.26
C GLU A 241 13.79 19.20 -25.95
N ASN A 242 14.22 20.19 -25.16
CA ASN A 242 14.88 21.40 -25.68
C ASN A 242 16.26 21.11 -26.27
N THR A 243 16.92 20.03 -25.86
CA THR A 243 18.21 19.61 -26.40
C THR A 243 18.00 18.68 -27.60
N SER A 244 17.41 19.25 -28.65
CA SER A 244 17.01 18.50 -29.86
C SER A 244 18.21 17.93 -30.63
N LEU A 245 17.97 16.90 -31.43
CA LEU A 245 18.97 16.31 -32.33
C LEU A 245 19.62 17.36 -33.23
N GLU A 246 18.82 18.23 -33.83
CA GLU A 246 19.27 19.30 -34.71
C GLU A 246 20.21 20.26 -33.96
N SER A 247 19.82 20.65 -32.74
CA SER A 247 20.62 21.55 -31.90
C SER A 247 21.98 20.94 -31.54
N LEU A 248 22.05 19.63 -31.28
CA LEU A 248 23.28 18.93 -30.94
C LEU A 248 24.20 18.78 -32.15
N ILE A 249 23.65 18.41 -33.32
CA ILE A 249 24.40 18.29 -34.57
C ILE A 249 24.94 19.67 -34.99
N GLN A 250 24.13 20.72 -34.89
CA GLN A 250 24.56 22.09 -35.15
C GLN A 250 25.70 22.50 -34.22
N LYS A 251 25.58 22.29 -32.90
CA LYS A 251 26.65 22.59 -31.94
C LYS A 251 27.95 21.83 -32.25
N LEU A 252 27.87 20.58 -32.69
CA LEU A 252 29.06 19.83 -33.10
C LEU A 252 29.70 20.43 -34.36
N ALA A 253 28.89 20.70 -35.39
CA ALA A 253 29.36 21.27 -36.66
C ALA A 253 29.99 22.66 -36.47
N GLU A 254 29.43 23.47 -35.57
CA GLU A 254 29.97 24.80 -35.22
C GLU A 254 31.26 24.70 -34.39
N SER A 255 31.35 23.75 -33.46
CA SER A 255 32.52 23.62 -32.56
C SER A 255 33.70 22.86 -33.17
N LYS A 256 33.45 21.93 -34.10
CA LYS A 256 34.47 21.05 -34.70
C LYS A 256 34.56 21.14 -36.23
N GLY A 257 33.85 22.08 -36.85
CA GLY A 257 33.89 22.27 -38.30
C GLY A 257 35.28 22.66 -38.80
N THR A 258 35.72 22.04 -39.90
CA THR A 258 37.06 22.25 -40.49
C THR A 258 37.10 23.38 -41.53
N GLY A 259 36.02 24.16 -41.64
CA GLY A 259 35.83 25.20 -42.63
C GLY A 259 34.59 24.97 -43.49
N LYS A 260 33.94 26.07 -43.89
CA LYS A 260 32.75 26.04 -44.78
C LYS A 260 33.13 26.09 -46.27
N GLU A 261 34.39 26.40 -46.57
CA GLU A 261 34.88 26.50 -47.95
C GLU A 261 35.11 25.12 -48.55
N ARG A 262 34.55 24.90 -49.74
CA ARG A 262 34.79 23.68 -50.52
C ARG A 262 36.18 23.79 -51.17
N PRO A 263 36.92 22.68 -51.31
CA PRO A 263 38.18 22.69 -52.04
C PRO A 263 38.01 23.35 -53.41
N GLY A 264 38.85 24.34 -53.72
CA GLY A 264 38.79 25.09 -54.97
C GLY A 264 38.93 24.16 -56.18
N LYS A 265 38.21 24.46 -57.27
CA LYS A 265 38.41 23.73 -58.53
C LYS A 265 39.87 23.90 -58.97
N PRO A 266 40.59 22.82 -59.33
CA PRO A 266 41.96 22.95 -59.79
C PRO A 266 41.99 23.88 -61.01
N LEU A 267 42.73 24.98 -60.90
CA LEU A 267 43.07 25.80 -62.06
C LEU A 267 43.87 24.91 -63.02
N HIS A 268 43.41 24.79 -64.26
CA HIS A 268 44.14 24.16 -65.34
C HIS A 268 45.47 24.92 -65.52
N SER A 269 46.54 24.43 -64.88
CA SER A 269 47.91 24.91 -65.14
C SER A 269 48.38 24.31 -66.46
N THR A 270 47.83 24.81 -67.56
CA THR A 270 48.23 24.45 -68.93
C THR A 270 49.57 25.09 -69.33
N VAL A 271 50.34 25.68 -68.39
CA VAL A 271 51.59 26.39 -68.72
C VAL A 271 52.86 25.65 -68.22
N TYR A 272 52.77 24.72 -67.27
CA TYR A 272 53.96 23.96 -66.83
C TYR A 272 54.20 22.62 -67.54
N LEU A 273 53.17 22.02 -68.15
CA LEU A 273 53.32 20.71 -68.83
C LEU A 273 53.83 20.83 -70.28
N ILE A 274 53.70 22.01 -70.92
CA ILE A 274 54.18 22.23 -72.31
C ILE A 274 55.65 22.69 -72.35
N LEU A 275 56.20 23.25 -71.27
CA LEU A 275 57.61 23.64 -71.20
C LEU A 275 58.55 22.47 -70.87
N LEU A 276 58.09 21.47 -70.10
CA LEU A 276 58.90 20.29 -69.77
C LEU A 276 58.95 19.23 -70.90
N ILE A 277 57.98 19.23 -71.82
CA ILE A 277 57.94 18.28 -72.95
C ILE A 277 58.73 18.79 -74.18
N ARG A 278 59.15 20.07 -74.20
CA ARG A 278 59.85 20.68 -75.37
C ARG A 278 61.38 20.77 -75.27
N MET A 279 62.02 20.28 -74.19
CA MET A 279 63.49 20.33 -74.03
C MET A 279 64.20 18.97 -73.97
N CYS A 280 63.50 17.84 -74.10
CA CYS A 280 64.17 16.54 -74.23
C CYS A 280 63.84 15.87 -75.57
N SER A 281 64.73 16.10 -76.54
CA SER A 281 64.93 15.28 -77.73
C SER A 281 65.68 13.98 -77.35
N PRO A 282 65.57 12.89 -78.14
CA PRO A 282 65.66 11.52 -77.65
C PRO A 282 67.06 10.92 -77.84
N TRP A 283 67.90 10.96 -76.81
CA TRP A 283 69.05 10.06 -76.66
C TRP A 283 69.56 10.11 -75.23
N CYS A 284 68.87 9.40 -74.34
CA CYS A 284 69.53 8.79 -73.19
C CYS A 284 68.66 7.61 -72.74
N CYS A 285 68.69 6.58 -73.57
CA CYS A 285 68.51 5.22 -73.11
C CYS A 285 69.61 4.90 -72.08
N CYS A 286 69.22 4.07 -71.12
CA CYS A 286 70.07 3.25 -70.25
C CYS A 286 70.69 3.92 -69.02
N CYS A 287 70.43 3.26 -67.89
CA CYS A 287 71.09 3.34 -66.60
C CYS A 287 70.52 4.38 -65.63
N LEU A 288 69.48 4.01 -64.90
CA LEU A 288 69.46 4.00 -63.42
C LEU A 288 68.12 3.41 -62.91
N LEU A 289 68.23 2.29 -62.19
CA LEU A 289 67.29 1.68 -61.22
C LEU A 289 65.95 1.18 -61.79
N ASN A 290 65.69 -0.11 -61.98
CA ASN A 290 65.90 -1.23 -61.05
C ASN A 290 65.47 -0.90 -59.61
N CYS A 291 64.16 -0.91 -59.35
CA CYS A 291 63.58 -1.57 -58.18
C CYS A 291 62.04 -1.62 -58.23
N PHE A 292 61.52 -2.85 -58.23
CA PHE A 292 60.20 -3.28 -57.77
C PHE A 292 58.94 -2.91 -58.56
N CYS A 293 58.57 -3.82 -59.47
CA CYS A 293 57.18 -4.22 -59.63
C CYS A 293 57.13 -5.73 -59.95
N SER A 294 56.70 -6.56 -58.98
CA SER A 294 56.04 -7.86 -59.22
C SER A 294 55.80 -8.62 -57.91
N HIS A 295 54.55 -8.70 -57.44
CA HIS A 295 53.77 -9.95 -57.40
C HIS A 295 52.48 -9.77 -56.59
N ALA A 296 51.36 -10.14 -57.22
CA ALA A 296 50.12 -10.52 -56.57
C ALA A 296 50.24 -11.94 -55.99
N LYS A 297 49.53 -12.20 -54.88
CA LYS A 297 48.84 -13.46 -54.63
C LYS A 297 47.82 -13.35 -53.49
N GLU A 298 46.69 -13.98 -53.75
CA GLU A 298 45.56 -14.25 -52.87
C GLU A 298 45.98 -15.07 -51.64
N ASN A 299 45.23 -14.92 -50.54
CA ASN A 299 44.91 -16.07 -49.70
C ASN A 299 43.60 -15.87 -48.94
N SER A 300 42.78 -16.91 -49.01
CA SER A 300 41.50 -17.17 -48.35
C SER A 300 41.61 -17.26 -46.83
N PHE A 301 40.55 -16.88 -46.10
CA PHE A 301 40.15 -17.61 -44.90
C PHE A 301 38.62 -17.63 -44.74
N ASN A 302 38.09 -18.84 -44.64
CA ASN A 302 36.70 -19.23 -44.41
C ASN A 302 36.24 -18.87 -42.99
N SER A 303 34.94 -18.63 -42.83
CA SER A 303 34.18 -19.15 -41.68
C SER A 303 32.74 -19.44 -42.12
N SER A 304 32.45 -20.73 -42.20
CA SER A 304 31.13 -21.33 -42.41
C SER A 304 30.40 -21.47 -41.08
N SER A 305 29.07 -21.31 -41.09
CA SER A 305 28.20 -21.88 -40.07
C SER A 305 27.02 -22.50 -40.79
N ASP A 306 26.98 -23.84 -40.73
CA ASP A 306 26.03 -24.72 -41.39
C ASP A 306 24.62 -24.62 -40.79
N SER A 307 23.65 -24.73 -41.68
CA SER A 307 22.24 -24.96 -41.43
C SER A 307 21.89 -26.37 -41.95
N GLU A 308 21.40 -27.25 -41.08
CA GLU A 308 20.68 -28.45 -41.46
C GLU A 308 19.31 -28.45 -40.76
N ASP A 309 18.26 -28.46 -41.58
CA ASP A 309 16.86 -28.72 -41.23
C ASP A 309 16.61 -30.23 -41.07
N GLU A 310 15.58 -30.60 -40.30
CA GLU A 310 14.52 -31.58 -40.60
C GLU A 310 13.81 -31.97 -39.29
N ASP A 311 12.55 -31.55 -39.11
CA ASP A 311 11.54 -32.31 -38.35
C ASP A 311 10.13 -31.76 -38.65
N GLU A 312 9.36 -32.55 -39.39
CA GLU A 312 7.97 -32.32 -39.80
C GLU A 312 6.99 -32.58 -38.62
N PRO A 313 5.82 -31.88 -38.55
CA PRO A 313 4.65 -32.58 -38.02
C PRO A 313 3.34 -32.37 -38.82
N ARG A 314 2.81 -33.51 -39.29
CA ARG A 314 1.41 -33.98 -39.39
C ARG A 314 0.27 -32.94 -39.42
N LYS A 315 -0.39 -32.84 -40.58
CA LYS A 315 -1.72 -32.23 -40.80
C LYS A 315 -2.84 -32.90 -39.99
N PHE A 316 -3.64 -32.10 -39.29
CA PHE A 316 -4.99 -32.46 -38.83
C PHE A 316 -6.04 -31.82 -39.75
N HIS A 317 -7.01 -32.63 -40.19
CA HIS A 317 -8.16 -32.21 -40.99
C HIS A 317 -9.36 -31.99 -40.05
N VAL A 318 -9.94 -30.79 -40.06
CA VAL A 318 -11.20 -30.48 -39.37
C VAL A 318 -12.16 -29.85 -40.35
N GLU A 319 -13.26 -30.54 -40.61
CA GLU A 319 -14.37 -30.11 -41.45
C GLU A 319 -15.52 -29.64 -40.54
N ILE A 320 -15.95 -28.38 -40.66
CA ILE A 320 -17.11 -27.85 -39.93
C ILE A 320 -18.22 -27.57 -40.95
N LYS A 321 -19.35 -28.29 -40.81
CA LYS A 321 -20.58 -28.04 -41.58
C LYS A 321 -21.31 -26.80 -41.02
N PRO A 322 -21.81 -25.88 -41.86
CA PRO A 322 -22.63 -24.77 -41.41
C PRO A 322 -24.06 -25.23 -41.09
N VAL A 323 -24.61 -24.74 -39.97
CA VAL A 323 -26.06 -24.83 -39.65
C VAL A 323 -26.72 -23.50 -39.99
N GLN A 324 -27.86 -23.57 -40.67
CA GLN A 324 -28.66 -22.46 -41.19
C GLN A 324 -29.43 -21.68 -40.11
N PRO A 325 -29.85 -20.42 -40.41
CA PRO A 325 -30.37 -19.48 -39.42
C PRO A 325 -31.90 -19.56 -39.29
N ASN A 326 -32.42 -19.23 -38.11
CA ASN A 326 -33.84 -18.90 -37.95
C ASN A 326 -34.02 -17.52 -37.27
N ASN A 327 -34.80 -16.69 -37.96
CA ASN A 327 -35.29 -15.36 -37.57
C ASN A 327 -36.40 -15.45 -36.52
N SER A 328 -36.45 -14.49 -35.57
CA SER A 328 -37.56 -13.50 -35.44
C SER A 328 -37.49 -12.64 -34.16
N THR A 329 -37.26 -11.33 -34.35
CA THR A 329 -37.88 -10.12 -33.74
C THR A 329 -38.60 -10.17 -32.37
N HIS A 330 -38.14 -9.42 -31.36
CA HIS A 330 -38.69 -8.12 -30.85
C HIS A 330 -37.95 -7.56 -29.60
N GLN A 331 -38.09 -6.25 -29.39
CA GLN A 331 -37.32 -5.27 -28.59
C GLN A 331 -37.22 -5.42 -27.04
N THR A 332 -36.16 -4.80 -26.50
CA THR A 332 -35.92 -4.25 -25.14
C THR A 332 -35.54 -5.22 -24.02
N GLN A 333 -34.24 -5.57 -23.95
CA GLN A 333 -33.40 -5.66 -22.73
C GLN A 333 -32.01 -6.10 -23.22
N ALA A 334 -30.97 -5.28 -23.06
CA ALA A 334 -29.60 -5.72 -23.37
C ALA A 334 -29.13 -6.69 -22.28
N THR A 335 -29.39 -7.98 -22.48
CA THR A 335 -29.06 -9.05 -21.53
C THR A 335 -27.65 -9.59 -21.77
N ILE A 336 -27.07 -10.11 -20.68
CA ILE A 336 -25.78 -10.82 -20.46
C ILE A 336 -25.23 -11.64 -21.65
N ASP A 337 -26.07 -12.04 -22.58
CA ASP A 337 -25.68 -12.83 -23.75
C ASP A 337 -24.97 -12.02 -24.83
N GLU A 338 -25.14 -10.69 -24.93
CA GLU A 338 -24.27 -9.84 -25.78
C GLU A 338 -22.83 -9.81 -25.25
N LEU A 339 -22.69 -9.79 -23.92
CA LEU A 339 -21.40 -9.86 -23.22
C LEU A 339 -20.77 -11.25 -23.30
N LYS A 340 -21.52 -12.31 -23.61
CA LYS A 340 -20.98 -13.64 -23.88
C LYS A 340 -20.69 -13.85 -25.37
N ALA A 341 -21.52 -13.29 -26.26
CA ALA A 341 -21.44 -13.45 -27.70
C ALA A 341 -20.25 -12.70 -28.32
N SER A 342 -19.82 -11.58 -27.75
CA SER A 342 -18.62 -10.83 -28.21
C SER A 342 -17.29 -11.42 -27.71
N ILE A 343 -17.30 -12.54 -26.96
CA ILE A 343 -16.10 -13.15 -26.34
C ILE A 343 -15.68 -14.41 -27.11
N GLY A 344 -15.13 -14.22 -28.30
CA GLY A 344 -14.28 -15.22 -28.94
C GLY A 344 -12.80 -14.95 -28.61
N ASN A 345 -12.19 -15.78 -27.76
CA ASN A 345 -10.73 -15.95 -27.61
C ASN A 345 -9.87 -14.84 -26.96
N ILE A 346 -10.41 -13.94 -26.11
CA ILE A 346 -9.57 -13.09 -25.24
C ILE A 346 -9.59 -13.66 -23.81
N ILE A 347 -8.87 -14.77 -23.60
CA ILE A 347 -8.52 -15.23 -22.24
C ILE A 347 -7.20 -14.57 -21.87
N LEU A 348 -7.27 -13.51 -21.06
CA LEU A 348 -6.18 -13.12 -20.17
C LEU A 348 -6.62 -13.56 -18.79
N SER A 349 -5.97 -14.58 -18.24
CA SER A 349 -6.34 -15.13 -16.93
C SER A 349 -6.09 -14.11 -15.82
N PRO A 350 -7.05 -13.88 -14.89
CA PRO A 350 -6.71 -13.68 -13.50
C PRO A 350 -7.11 -14.97 -12.77
N SER A 351 -6.27 -16.00 -12.87
CA SER A 351 -6.40 -17.19 -12.02
C SER A 351 -5.52 -17.00 -10.79
N THR A 352 -6.05 -16.42 -9.73
CA THR A 352 -5.49 -16.59 -8.37
C THR A 352 -6.62 -16.87 -7.37
N SER A 353 -7.28 -18.00 -7.58
CA SER A 353 -7.81 -18.78 -6.47
C SER A 353 -6.92 -20.02 -6.35
N SER A 354 -6.36 -20.26 -5.16
CA SER A 354 -5.38 -21.30 -4.79
C SER A 354 -3.91 -20.93 -5.04
N ASP A 355 -3.25 -20.36 -4.02
CA ASP A 355 -1.94 -20.78 -3.49
C ASP A 355 -1.33 -19.66 -2.61
N LEU A 356 -1.69 -19.70 -1.32
CA LEU A 356 -0.90 -19.04 -0.28
C LEU A 356 0.16 -20.04 0.20
N GLN A 357 1.24 -20.21 -0.56
CA GLN A 357 2.47 -20.82 -0.06
C GLN A 357 3.44 -19.70 0.34
N LEU A 358 3.62 -19.53 1.65
CA LEU A 358 4.70 -18.75 2.22
C LEU A 358 5.97 -19.63 2.21
N SER A 359 6.74 -19.61 1.12
CA SER A 359 8.03 -20.29 1.04
C SER A 359 9.17 -19.38 1.51
N GLN A 360 9.97 -19.90 2.44
CA GLN A 360 11.25 -19.36 2.89
C GLN A 360 12.23 -19.21 1.72
N GLN A 361 12.93 -18.08 1.64
CA GLN A 361 14.25 -18.02 0.99
C GLN A 361 15.14 -16.96 1.64
N THR A 362 16.31 -17.40 2.02
CA THR A 362 17.44 -16.68 2.59
C THR A 362 18.26 -15.96 1.53
N SER A 363 18.67 -14.72 1.84
CA SER A 363 19.86 -13.97 1.36
C SER A 363 20.15 -13.86 -0.16
N ASN A 364 19.93 -12.67 -0.75
CA ASN A 364 21.00 -11.71 -1.10
C ASN A 364 20.48 -10.46 -1.87
N SER A 365 20.92 -9.29 -1.38
CA SER A 365 21.12 -7.97 -2.03
C SER A 365 20.01 -7.25 -2.83
N GLU A 366 19.67 -6.04 -2.31
CA GLU A 366 19.12 -4.80 -2.92
C GLU A 366 17.71 -4.37 -2.42
N PRO A 367 17.54 -3.20 -1.76
CA PRO A 367 16.27 -2.79 -1.15
C PRO A 367 15.47 -1.80 -2.02
N PHE A 368 14.22 -2.17 -2.34
CA PHE A 368 13.15 -1.20 -2.59
C PHE A 368 12.23 -1.17 -1.36
N LEU A 369 12.16 -0.02 -0.68
CA LEU A 369 11.33 0.19 0.50
C LEU A 369 10.03 0.91 0.12
N PHE A 370 8.91 0.19 0.12
CA PHE A 370 7.63 0.75 0.50
C PHE A 370 7.37 0.42 1.97
N SER A 371 7.12 1.48 2.75
CA SER A 371 6.79 1.41 4.17
C SER A 371 5.37 0.88 4.34
N GLY A 372 5.25 -0.35 4.84
CA GLY A 372 4.03 -0.93 5.38
C GLY A 372 4.38 -1.63 6.68
N THR A 373 3.98 -1.06 7.81
CA THR A 373 4.19 -1.62 9.14
C THR A 373 3.32 -2.87 9.33
N SER A 374 3.82 -4.04 8.93
CA SER A 374 3.25 -5.33 9.30
C SER A 374 4.18 -6.01 10.28
N ARG A 375 3.77 -6.11 11.54
CA ARG A 375 4.45 -6.94 12.54
C ARG A 375 4.43 -8.39 12.05
N GLY A 376 5.62 -8.98 11.91
CA GLY A 376 5.80 -10.41 11.62
C GLY A 376 5.23 -11.31 12.74
N PRO A 377 5.17 -12.63 12.52
CA PRO A 377 4.37 -13.55 13.32
C PRO A 377 5.07 -13.81 14.66
N SER A 378 4.50 -13.29 15.75
CA SER A 378 4.78 -13.87 17.07
C SER A 378 3.92 -15.13 17.24
N PRO A 379 4.49 -16.25 17.73
CA PRO A 379 3.66 -17.35 18.21
C PRO A 379 2.75 -16.81 19.31
N VAL A 380 1.51 -17.28 19.38
CA VAL A 380 0.59 -16.93 20.46
C VAL A 380 1.18 -17.46 21.77
N THR A 381 1.94 -16.63 22.48
CA THR A 381 2.32 -16.87 23.86
C THR A 381 1.07 -16.63 24.70
N LEU A 382 0.56 -17.68 25.33
CA LEU A 382 -0.59 -17.62 26.23
C LEU A 382 -0.21 -16.85 27.52
N ALA A 383 -0.05 -15.53 27.41
CA ALA A 383 0.10 -14.63 28.53
C ALA A 383 -0.48 -13.26 28.14
N SER A 384 -1.68 -12.97 28.67
CA SER A 384 -2.34 -11.66 28.77
C SER A 384 -2.75 -10.90 27.49
N GLN A 385 -3.58 -11.49 26.61
CA GLN A 385 -4.49 -10.70 25.77
C GLN A 385 -5.87 -11.38 25.70
N ASP A 386 -6.92 -10.73 26.23
CA ASP A 386 -8.26 -11.31 26.45
C ASP A 386 -9.08 -11.58 25.17
N ALA A 387 -8.60 -11.21 23.97
CA ALA A 387 -9.35 -11.31 22.72
C ALA A 387 -8.63 -12.10 21.61
N LEU A 388 -9.34 -13.03 20.97
CA LEU A 388 -8.81 -13.90 19.91
C LEU A 388 -8.59 -13.14 18.59
N PRO A 389 -7.40 -13.21 17.97
CA PRO A 389 -7.09 -12.44 16.76
C PRO A 389 -7.63 -13.09 15.47
N ILE A 390 -8.38 -12.33 14.68
CA ILE A 390 -8.82 -12.74 13.34
C ILE A 390 -8.43 -11.68 12.30
N ALA A 391 -8.19 -12.08 11.06
CA ALA A 391 -8.02 -11.13 9.97
C ALA A 391 -9.25 -11.12 9.06
N VAL A 392 -9.56 -9.97 8.48
CA VAL A 392 -10.61 -9.79 7.48
C VAL A 392 -10.01 -9.31 6.16
N ALA A 393 -10.52 -9.84 5.06
CA ALA A 393 -10.17 -9.42 3.72
C ALA A 393 -11.43 -9.15 2.89
N PHE A 394 -11.47 -7.98 2.25
CA PHE A 394 -12.45 -7.63 1.23
C PHE A 394 -11.74 -7.59 -0.13
N THR A 395 -12.19 -8.44 -1.06
CA THR A 395 -11.68 -8.47 -2.44
C THR A 395 -12.82 -8.14 -3.38
N GLU A 396 -12.65 -7.11 -4.20
CA GLU A 396 -13.63 -6.72 -5.21
C GLU A 396 -13.10 -6.92 -6.64
N SER A 397 -14.03 -7.22 -7.54
CA SER A 397 -13.80 -7.32 -8.97
C SER A 397 -14.70 -6.34 -9.70
N VAL A 398 -14.10 -5.46 -10.49
CA VAL A 398 -14.83 -4.53 -11.37
C VAL A 398 -14.83 -5.04 -12.80
N ASN A 399 -16.02 -5.24 -13.35
CA ASN A 399 -16.26 -5.50 -14.75
C ASN A 399 -16.86 -4.25 -15.36
N ALA A 400 -16.34 -3.81 -16.50
CA ALA A 400 -16.86 -2.66 -17.21
C ALA A 400 -16.76 -2.88 -18.73
N TYR A 401 -17.78 -2.43 -19.45
CA TYR A 401 -17.80 -2.41 -20.91
C TYR A 401 -18.07 -0.98 -21.37
N PHE A 402 -17.19 -0.43 -22.20
CA PHE A 402 -17.33 0.90 -22.79
C PHE A 402 -17.60 0.76 -24.29
N LYS A 403 -18.55 1.54 -24.82
CA LYS A 403 -18.88 1.57 -26.25
C LYS A 403 -18.61 2.95 -26.83
N GLY A 404 -17.50 3.08 -27.53
CA GLY A 404 -17.00 4.33 -28.11
C GLY A 404 -16.77 5.40 -27.05
N ALA A 405 -17.15 6.63 -27.38
CA ALA A 405 -17.06 7.78 -26.49
C ALA A 405 -18.37 8.08 -25.72
N ASP A 406 -19.39 7.22 -25.83
CA ASP A 406 -20.72 7.46 -25.26
C ASP A 406 -20.80 6.96 -23.80
N PRO A 407 -20.87 7.87 -22.81
CA PRO A 407 -20.86 7.47 -21.40
C PRO A 407 -22.12 6.70 -20.98
N THR A 408 -23.23 6.88 -21.71
CA THR A 408 -24.53 6.27 -21.38
C THR A 408 -24.59 4.79 -21.73
N LYS A 409 -23.67 4.33 -22.58
CA LYS A 409 -23.55 2.92 -22.99
C LYS A 409 -22.54 2.14 -22.15
N CYS A 410 -22.00 2.76 -21.10
CA CYS A 410 -21.10 2.09 -20.17
C CYS A 410 -21.90 1.15 -19.27
N ILE A 411 -21.58 -0.15 -19.33
CA ILE A 411 -22.17 -1.18 -18.48
C ILE A 411 -21.13 -1.56 -17.43
N VAL A 412 -21.51 -1.54 -16.16
CA VAL A 412 -20.62 -1.85 -15.04
C VAL A 412 -21.25 -2.90 -14.16
N LYS A 413 -20.42 -3.81 -13.66
CA LYS A 413 -20.79 -4.76 -12.62
C LYS A 413 -19.63 -4.96 -11.66
N ILE A 414 -19.85 -4.61 -10.41
CA ILE A 414 -18.88 -4.77 -9.34
C ILE A 414 -19.37 -5.85 -8.39
N THR A 415 -18.53 -6.85 -8.15
CA THR A 415 -18.79 -7.94 -7.21
C THR A 415 -17.67 -8.02 -6.20
N GLY A 416 -17.99 -8.31 -4.94
CA GLY A 416 -16.99 -8.52 -3.90
C GLY A 416 -17.24 -9.77 -3.07
N ASP A 417 -16.19 -10.20 -2.41
CA ASP A 417 -16.19 -11.25 -1.42
C ASP A 417 -15.54 -10.77 -0.12
N MET A 418 -16.05 -11.30 0.99
CA MET A 418 -15.50 -11.10 2.32
C MET A 418 -15.00 -12.45 2.83
N THR A 419 -13.73 -12.48 3.21
CA THR A 419 -13.04 -13.65 3.76
C THR A 419 -12.54 -13.34 5.16
N LEU A 420 -12.70 -14.29 6.09
CA LEU A 420 -12.05 -14.23 7.40
C LEU A 420 -10.93 -15.26 7.49
N SER A 421 -9.79 -14.85 8.03
CA SER A 421 -8.65 -15.73 8.26
C SER A 421 -8.47 -15.99 9.76
N PHE A 422 -8.40 -17.26 10.12
CA PHE A 422 -8.24 -17.74 11.49
C PHE A 422 -6.84 -18.32 11.68
N PRO A 423 -6.03 -17.81 12.61
CA PRO A 423 -4.76 -18.43 12.98
C PRO A 423 -4.97 -19.86 13.49
N VAL A 424 -4.03 -20.76 13.19
CA VAL A 424 -4.07 -22.17 13.63
C VAL A 424 -4.28 -22.33 15.15
N GLY A 425 -3.75 -21.39 15.96
CA GLY A 425 -3.90 -21.40 17.42
C GLY A 425 -5.35 -21.27 17.90
N ILE A 426 -6.21 -20.56 17.16
CA ILE A 426 -7.63 -20.40 17.51
C ILE A 426 -8.39 -21.73 17.42
N ILE A 427 -8.02 -22.60 16.48
CA ILE A 427 -8.68 -23.88 16.29
C ILE A 427 -8.59 -24.72 17.56
N LYS A 428 -7.42 -24.73 18.22
CA LYS A 428 -7.23 -25.41 19.52
C LYS A 428 -8.14 -24.84 20.60
N VAL A 429 -8.36 -23.53 20.61
CA VAL A 429 -9.26 -22.87 21.58
C VAL A 429 -10.70 -23.31 21.35
N PHE A 430 -11.16 -23.32 20.10
CA PHE A 430 -12.51 -23.77 19.74
C PHE A 430 -12.73 -25.27 19.97
N THR A 431 -11.68 -26.09 19.87
CA THR A 431 -11.80 -27.52 20.14
C THR A 431 -11.77 -27.88 21.62
N THR A 432 -11.10 -27.07 22.44
CA THR A 432 -10.88 -27.36 23.87
C THR A 432 -11.96 -26.70 24.75
N ASN A 433 -12.54 -25.60 24.29
CA ASN A 433 -13.63 -24.92 24.99
C ASN A 433 -14.99 -25.35 24.41
N PRO A 434 -15.87 -25.99 25.20
CA PRO A 434 -17.19 -26.43 24.73
C PRO A 434 -18.16 -25.27 24.45
N SER A 435 -17.87 -24.05 24.93
CA SER A 435 -18.71 -22.87 24.72
C SER A 435 -17.85 -21.63 24.45
N PRO A 436 -17.19 -21.53 23.27
CA PRO A 436 -16.42 -20.34 22.92
C PRO A 436 -17.34 -19.13 22.76
N ALA A 437 -16.80 -17.92 22.98
CA ALA A 437 -17.52 -16.68 22.72
C ALA A 437 -18.02 -16.66 21.25
N VAL A 438 -19.26 -16.24 21.04
CA VAL A 438 -19.85 -16.19 19.69
C VAL A 438 -19.22 -15.04 18.91
N LEU A 439 -18.66 -15.36 17.73
CA LEU A 439 -18.17 -14.34 16.82
C LEU A 439 -19.36 -13.62 16.19
N THR A 440 -19.46 -12.31 16.45
CA THR A 440 -20.54 -11.46 15.96
C THR A 440 -19.93 -10.23 15.30
N PHE A 441 -20.50 -9.78 14.19
CA PHE A 441 -20.02 -8.61 13.48
C PHE A 441 -21.15 -7.85 12.79
N LYS A 442 -20.90 -6.55 12.62
CA LYS A 442 -21.71 -5.62 11.85
C LYS A 442 -21.03 -5.32 10.53
N LEU A 443 -21.70 -5.58 9.43
CA LEU A 443 -21.29 -5.15 8.10
C LEU A 443 -21.77 -3.72 7.89
N LYS A 444 -20.86 -2.78 7.62
CA LYS A 444 -21.15 -1.36 7.39
C LYS A 444 -21.19 -1.02 5.91
N ASN A 445 -21.79 0.13 5.58
CA ASN A 445 -21.91 0.68 4.24
C ASN A 445 -22.71 -0.22 3.28
N THR A 446 -23.72 -0.91 3.80
CA THR A 446 -24.57 -1.81 3.00
C THR A 446 -25.53 -1.07 2.08
N SER A 447 -25.74 0.24 2.26
CA SER A 447 -26.58 1.05 1.37
C SER A 447 -26.03 1.14 -0.06
N ARG A 448 -24.72 0.90 -0.23
CA ARG A 448 -24.06 0.85 -1.55
C ARG A 448 -24.11 -0.54 -2.18
N LEU A 449 -24.77 -1.50 -1.55
CA LEU A 449 -24.86 -2.88 -2.01
C LEU A 449 -26.25 -3.17 -2.56
N GLU A 450 -26.29 -3.70 -3.78
CA GLU A 450 -27.51 -4.17 -4.42
C GLU A 450 -27.93 -5.53 -3.86
N GLN A 451 -26.94 -6.42 -3.63
CA GLN A 451 -27.19 -7.77 -3.15
C GLN A 451 -26.11 -8.22 -2.17
N ILE A 452 -26.51 -8.94 -1.13
CA ILE A 452 -25.62 -9.58 -0.15
C ILE A 452 -26.02 -11.05 -0.03
N LEU A 453 -25.07 -11.95 -0.21
CA LEU A 453 -25.22 -13.40 -0.20
C LEU A 453 -24.33 -13.99 0.91
N PRO A 454 -24.84 -14.10 2.15
CA PRO A 454 -24.09 -14.68 3.26
C PRO A 454 -24.00 -16.21 3.14
N ASN A 455 -22.93 -16.78 3.69
CA ASN A 455 -22.80 -18.23 3.83
C ASN A 455 -23.78 -18.74 4.89
N GLN A 456 -24.93 -19.25 4.45
CA GLN A 456 -26.04 -19.69 5.30
C GLN A 456 -25.71 -20.87 6.24
N GLN A 457 -24.62 -21.61 5.98
CA GLN A 457 -24.17 -22.67 6.87
C GLN A 457 -23.38 -22.12 8.07
N LEU A 458 -22.70 -20.98 7.87
CA LEU A 458 -21.80 -20.38 8.86
C LEU A 458 -22.40 -19.18 9.57
N LEU A 459 -23.34 -18.47 8.93
CA LEU A 459 -23.89 -17.21 9.41
C LEU A 459 -25.38 -17.30 9.66
N TYR A 460 -25.79 -16.65 10.75
CA TYR A 460 -27.16 -16.23 10.99
C TYR A 460 -27.25 -14.71 10.82
N SER A 461 -28.42 -14.23 10.41
CA SER A 461 -28.74 -12.81 10.29
C SER A 461 -30.20 -12.56 10.68
N ASP A 462 -30.47 -11.46 11.39
CA ASP A 462 -31.81 -11.02 11.77
C ASP A 462 -32.13 -9.70 11.04
N PRO A 463 -33.05 -9.72 10.06
CA PRO A 463 -33.45 -8.52 9.35
C PRO A 463 -34.03 -7.43 10.27
N SER A 464 -34.58 -7.79 11.44
CA SER A 464 -35.20 -6.84 12.37
C SER A 464 -34.18 -6.00 13.16
N GLN A 465 -32.92 -6.44 13.21
CA GLN A 465 -31.81 -5.72 13.85
C GLN A 465 -30.94 -4.94 12.86
N SER A 466 -31.25 -5.05 11.56
CA SER A 466 -30.51 -4.35 10.50
C SER A 466 -31.05 -2.93 10.29
N ASP A 467 -30.16 -1.96 10.12
CA ASP A 467 -30.53 -0.61 9.68
C ASP A 467 -30.36 -0.47 8.15
N SER A 468 -30.64 0.70 7.57
CA SER A 468 -30.54 0.91 6.13
C SER A 468 -29.11 0.88 5.57
N ASN A 469 -28.09 0.99 6.43
CA ASN A 469 -26.67 1.08 6.05
C ASN A 469 -25.78 0.04 6.74
N SER A 470 -26.34 -0.82 7.58
CA SER A 470 -25.62 -1.88 8.27
C SER A 470 -26.46 -3.14 8.45
N LYS A 471 -25.77 -4.29 8.45
CA LYS A 471 -26.37 -5.60 8.72
C LYS A 471 -25.55 -6.36 9.74
N ASP A 472 -26.22 -6.88 10.77
CA ASP A 472 -25.59 -7.67 11.81
C ASP A 472 -25.62 -9.17 11.48
N PHE A 473 -24.52 -9.85 11.79
CA PHE A 473 -24.30 -11.28 11.56
C PHE A 473 -23.64 -11.94 12.76
N TRP A 474 -24.04 -13.18 13.06
CA TRP A 474 -23.45 -14.01 14.12
C TRP A 474 -23.14 -15.38 13.58
N PHE A 475 -22.00 -15.92 14.01
CA PHE A 475 -21.51 -17.21 13.53
C PHE A 475 -22.21 -18.38 14.22
N ASN A 476 -22.54 -19.39 13.42
CA ASN A 476 -22.74 -20.75 13.91
C ASN A 476 -21.38 -21.33 14.32
N MET A 477 -21.02 -21.18 15.60
CA MET A 477 -19.73 -21.61 16.12
C MET A 477 -19.48 -23.11 15.95
N GLN A 478 -20.52 -23.95 15.93
CA GLN A 478 -20.39 -25.38 15.69
C GLN A 478 -19.99 -25.68 14.25
N ALA A 479 -20.66 -25.05 13.28
CA ALA A 479 -20.35 -25.20 11.86
C ALA A 479 -18.95 -24.64 11.53
N LEU A 480 -18.60 -23.48 12.09
CA LEU A 480 -17.27 -22.88 11.94
C LEU A 480 -16.16 -23.79 12.49
N THR A 481 -16.37 -24.34 13.69
CA THR A 481 -15.38 -25.25 14.32
C THR A 481 -15.17 -26.50 13.48
N SER A 482 -16.26 -27.11 12.97
CA SER A 482 -16.19 -28.27 12.08
C SER A 482 -15.47 -27.95 10.77
N TYR A 483 -15.73 -26.78 10.16
CA TYR A 483 -15.05 -26.32 8.96
C TYR A 483 -13.54 -26.17 9.19
N LEU A 484 -13.15 -25.47 10.26
CA LEU A 484 -11.74 -25.22 10.57
C LEU A 484 -10.99 -26.52 10.91
N ARG A 485 -11.63 -27.48 11.60
CA ARG A 485 -11.04 -28.81 11.82
C ARG A 485 -10.76 -29.53 10.50
N LYS A 486 -11.75 -29.56 9.61
CA LYS A 486 -11.58 -30.19 8.29
C LYS A 486 -10.46 -29.53 7.48
N ALA A 487 -10.36 -28.20 7.54
CA ALA A 487 -9.30 -27.46 6.86
C ALA A 487 -7.92 -27.74 7.46
N LEU A 488 -7.81 -27.85 8.79
CA LEU A 488 -6.59 -28.26 9.50
C LEU A 488 -6.15 -29.68 9.10
N ASP A 489 -7.08 -30.62 9.02
CA ASP A 489 -6.78 -32.00 8.61
C ASP A 489 -6.29 -32.07 7.15
N GLN A 490 -6.80 -31.19 6.28
CA GLN A 490 -6.38 -31.11 4.87
C GLN A 490 -5.00 -30.47 4.70
N ASN A 491 -4.65 -29.44 5.50
CA ASN A 491 -3.36 -28.77 5.40
C ASN A 491 -2.81 -28.37 6.78
N PRO A 492 -2.19 -29.30 7.52
CA PRO A 492 -1.72 -29.05 8.89
C PRO A 492 -0.59 -28.02 9.01
N ALA A 493 0.13 -27.76 7.91
CA ALA A 493 1.26 -26.84 7.87
C ALA A 493 0.83 -25.36 7.73
N ALA A 494 -0.46 -25.09 7.49
CA ALA A 494 -0.94 -23.74 7.31
C ALA A 494 -1.00 -22.96 8.63
N SER A 495 -0.41 -21.75 8.62
CA SER A 495 -0.48 -20.81 9.76
C SER A 495 -1.86 -20.18 9.94
N TYR A 496 -2.64 -20.11 8.85
CA TYR A 496 -3.97 -19.50 8.81
C TYR A 496 -4.91 -20.30 7.92
N TYR A 497 -6.20 -20.27 8.27
CA TYR A 497 -7.27 -20.89 7.49
C TYR A 497 -8.27 -19.83 7.07
N ASN A 498 -8.51 -19.73 5.76
CA ASN A 498 -9.42 -18.76 5.16
C ASN A 498 -10.82 -19.35 5.03
N VAL A 499 -11.81 -18.55 5.39
CA VAL A 499 -13.22 -18.93 5.36
C VAL A 499 -13.99 -17.87 4.58
N ASP A 500 -14.67 -18.29 3.51
CA ASP A 500 -15.53 -17.44 2.71
C ASP A 500 -16.82 -17.15 3.49
N ILE A 501 -17.03 -15.87 3.81
CA ILE A 501 -18.10 -15.44 4.71
C ILE A 501 -19.33 -14.98 3.95
N LEU A 502 -19.15 -14.08 2.99
CA LEU A 502 -20.23 -13.57 2.16
C LEU A 502 -19.72 -13.10 0.80
N LYS A 503 -20.63 -13.07 -0.17
CA LYS A 503 -20.44 -12.42 -1.47
C LYS A 503 -21.42 -11.27 -1.59
N TYR A 504 -21.07 -10.23 -2.32
CA TYR A 504 -21.93 -9.07 -2.50
C TYR A 504 -21.79 -8.48 -3.91
N GLN A 505 -22.86 -7.81 -4.34
CA GLN A 505 -22.90 -7.01 -5.56
C GLN A 505 -23.08 -5.55 -5.17
N VAL A 506 -22.22 -4.69 -5.69
CA VAL A 506 -22.24 -3.25 -5.41
C VAL A 506 -23.20 -2.58 -6.39
N LEU A 507 -23.97 -1.62 -5.91
CA LEU A 507 -24.80 -0.77 -6.73
C LEU A 507 -23.88 0.08 -7.64
N SER A 508 -24.03 -0.06 -8.95
CA SER A 508 -23.23 0.65 -9.95
C SER A 508 -24.08 1.60 -10.78
N ASP A 509 -23.57 2.81 -10.97
CA ASP A 509 -24.13 3.88 -11.81
C ASP A 509 -23.25 4.12 -13.04
N GLY A 510 -23.30 3.18 -13.99
CA GLY A 510 -22.59 3.27 -15.27
C GLY A 510 -21.15 3.75 -15.15
N ILE A 511 -20.76 4.71 -16.00
CA ILE A 511 -19.40 5.25 -16.08
C ILE A 511 -18.92 5.91 -14.78
N HIS A 512 -19.81 6.37 -13.90
CA HIS A 512 -19.41 7.00 -12.64
C HIS A 512 -18.84 5.99 -11.63
N SER A 513 -19.20 4.71 -11.80
CA SER A 513 -18.71 3.62 -10.94
C SER A 513 -17.42 2.97 -11.45
N THR A 514 -16.84 3.45 -12.55
CA THR A 514 -15.62 2.88 -13.11
C THR A 514 -14.37 3.59 -12.60
N PRO A 515 -13.35 2.87 -12.07
CA PRO A 515 -12.06 3.45 -11.67
C PRO A 515 -11.25 4.13 -12.78
N LEU A 516 -11.43 3.68 -14.01
CA LEU A 516 -10.68 4.13 -15.17
C LEU A 516 -11.60 4.26 -16.38
N ASN A 517 -12.07 5.46 -16.66
CA ASN A 517 -13.00 5.70 -17.76
C ASN A 517 -12.24 5.60 -19.08
N LEU A 518 -12.81 4.93 -20.08
CA LEU A 518 -12.18 4.69 -21.38
C LEU A 518 -13.03 5.25 -22.52
N ALA A 519 -12.39 5.77 -23.55
CA ALA A 519 -13.01 6.10 -24.84
C ALA A 519 -12.07 5.72 -25.98
N VAL A 520 -12.55 4.88 -26.88
CA VAL A 520 -11.74 4.29 -27.96
C VAL A 520 -12.18 4.84 -29.30
N TYR A 521 -11.20 5.12 -30.17
CA TYR A 521 -11.41 5.60 -31.52
C TYR A 521 -10.54 4.79 -32.48
N TRP A 522 -11.18 4.22 -33.51
CA TRP A 522 -10.53 3.51 -34.60
C TRP A 522 -10.68 4.26 -35.91
N LYS A 523 -9.61 4.27 -36.70
CA LYS A 523 -9.63 4.72 -38.09
C LYS A 523 -8.93 3.68 -38.96
N CYS A 524 -9.73 2.86 -39.62
CA CYS A 524 -9.24 1.78 -40.48
C CYS A 524 -9.20 2.24 -41.94
N THR A 525 -8.05 2.08 -42.57
CA THR A 525 -7.84 2.29 -44.01
C THR A 525 -7.22 1.03 -44.63
N PRO A 526 -7.22 0.87 -45.97
CA PRO A 526 -6.67 -0.34 -46.61
C PRO A 526 -5.18 -0.61 -46.30
N SER A 527 -4.39 0.43 -46.02
CA SER A 527 -2.96 0.30 -45.76
C SER A 527 -2.57 0.52 -44.30
N THR A 528 -3.37 1.27 -43.52
CA THR A 528 -3.03 1.61 -42.13
C THR A 528 -4.24 1.60 -41.20
N THR A 529 -4.01 1.30 -39.93
CA THR A 529 -4.99 1.45 -38.85
C THR A 529 -4.45 2.41 -37.81
N ASP A 530 -5.18 3.48 -37.53
CA ASP A 530 -4.88 4.39 -36.43
C ASP A 530 -5.82 4.11 -35.25
N LEU A 531 -5.24 3.93 -34.07
CA LEU A 531 -5.93 3.72 -32.80
C LEU A 531 -5.64 4.88 -31.85
N ARG A 532 -6.67 5.39 -31.20
CA ARG A 532 -6.55 6.29 -30.05
C ARG A 532 -7.41 5.77 -28.89
N LEU A 533 -6.80 5.59 -27.72
CA LEU A 533 -7.48 5.29 -26.48
C LEU A 533 -7.29 6.46 -25.52
N ASP A 534 -8.37 7.15 -25.20
CA ASP A 534 -8.40 8.13 -24.13
C ASP A 534 -8.80 7.46 -22.83
N TYR A 535 -8.07 7.74 -21.75
CA TYR A 535 -8.36 7.21 -20.42
C TYR A 535 -8.36 8.32 -19.37
N ARG A 536 -9.23 8.19 -18.37
CA ARG A 536 -9.35 9.13 -17.25
C ARG A 536 -9.52 8.39 -15.93
N TYR A 537 -8.63 8.65 -14.99
CA TYR A 537 -8.75 8.15 -13.62
C TYR A 537 -9.96 8.80 -12.92
N ASN A 538 -10.75 7.99 -12.22
CA ASN A 538 -11.97 8.42 -11.55
C ASN A 538 -11.90 8.10 -10.05
N PRO A 539 -11.44 9.05 -9.21
CA PRO A 539 -11.33 8.86 -7.77
C PRO A 539 -12.69 8.66 -7.08
N ASP A 540 -13.76 9.26 -7.62
CA ASP A 540 -15.10 9.24 -7.02
C ASP A 540 -15.74 7.85 -7.01
N SER A 541 -15.24 6.93 -7.83
CA SER A 541 -15.66 5.52 -7.84
C SER A 541 -15.16 4.71 -6.63
N MET A 542 -14.23 5.26 -5.84
CA MET A 542 -13.57 4.58 -4.72
C MET A 542 -13.97 5.19 -3.38
N ALA A 543 -14.04 4.35 -2.33
CA ALA A 543 -14.32 4.85 -0.99
C ALA A 543 -13.16 5.69 -0.41
N SER A 544 -11.92 5.29 -0.72
CA SER A 544 -10.71 6.05 -0.47
C SER A 544 -9.87 6.00 -1.75
N PRO A 545 -9.70 7.12 -2.47
CA PRO A 545 -8.94 7.16 -3.72
C PRO A 545 -7.49 6.70 -3.53
N GLY A 546 -6.99 5.88 -4.46
CA GLY A 546 -5.61 5.38 -4.44
C GLY A 546 -5.12 5.01 -5.85
N PRO A 547 -3.80 4.93 -6.06
CA PRO A 547 -3.24 4.71 -7.39
C PRO A 547 -3.63 3.33 -7.96
N LEU A 548 -3.85 3.27 -9.27
CA LEU A 548 -4.01 2.01 -9.98
C LEU A 548 -2.63 1.45 -10.33
N THR A 549 -2.37 0.21 -9.93
CA THR A 549 -1.12 -0.51 -10.20
C THR A 549 -1.35 -1.60 -11.24
N ASN A 550 -0.25 -2.06 -11.86
CA ASN A 550 -0.27 -3.10 -12.89
C ASN A 550 -1.22 -2.78 -14.05
N VAL A 551 -1.26 -1.52 -14.49
CA VAL A 551 -2.15 -1.10 -15.57
C VAL A 551 -1.61 -1.62 -16.92
N GLN A 552 -2.35 -2.55 -17.51
CA GLN A 552 -2.02 -3.17 -18.79
C GLN A 552 -3.18 -2.99 -19.76
N ILE A 553 -2.86 -2.63 -21.00
CA ILE A 553 -3.86 -2.43 -22.07
C ILE A 553 -3.45 -3.30 -23.25
N LEU A 554 -4.33 -4.21 -23.64
CA LEU A 554 -4.11 -5.16 -24.71
C LEU A 554 -5.09 -4.91 -25.84
N VAL A 555 -4.58 -4.70 -27.05
CA VAL A 555 -5.37 -4.40 -28.23
C VAL A 555 -5.07 -5.40 -29.34
N PRO A 556 -6.05 -6.25 -29.73
CA PRO A 556 -5.89 -7.11 -30.89
C PRO A 556 -6.02 -6.31 -32.19
N VAL A 557 -5.16 -6.56 -33.18
CA VAL A 557 -5.24 -5.89 -34.49
C VAL A 557 -5.00 -6.92 -35.59
N ASP A 558 -5.96 -7.05 -36.51
CA ASP A 558 -5.87 -7.94 -37.68
C ASP A 558 -5.27 -7.23 -38.91
N GLY A 559 -5.31 -7.87 -40.09
CA GLY A 559 -4.83 -7.29 -41.34
C GLY A 559 -3.33 -7.46 -41.62
N GLY A 560 -2.66 -8.37 -40.89
CA GLY A 560 -1.26 -8.72 -41.12
C GLY A 560 -0.32 -7.53 -40.91
N VAL A 561 -0.24 -7.06 -39.66
CA VAL A 561 0.57 -5.90 -39.26
C VAL A 561 2.05 -6.15 -39.60
N THR A 562 2.62 -5.27 -40.43
CA THR A 562 4.03 -5.34 -40.84
C THR A 562 4.90 -4.39 -40.02
N ASN A 563 4.34 -3.28 -39.56
CA ASN A 563 5.03 -2.26 -38.78
C ASN A 563 4.06 -1.58 -37.79
N MET A 564 4.55 -1.19 -36.62
CA MET A 564 3.77 -0.54 -35.57
C MET A 564 4.54 0.65 -35.01
N GLN A 565 3.85 1.78 -34.88
CA GLN A 565 4.33 2.97 -34.20
C GLN A 565 3.36 3.34 -33.08
N SER A 566 3.83 3.61 -31.88
CA SER A 566 2.96 3.92 -30.73
C SER A 566 3.55 5.00 -29.83
N LEU A 567 2.67 5.82 -29.26
CA LEU A 567 3.00 6.82 -28.26
C LEU A 567 2.01 6.72 -27.07
N PRO A 568 2.48 6.45 -25.84
CA PRO A 568 3.82 5.99 -25.46
C PRO A 568 4.19 4.65 -26.11
N SER A 569 5.46 4.24 -26.00
CA SER A 569 5.94 2.98 -26.58
C SER A 569 5.15 1.77 -26.06
N SER A 570 4.86 0.84 -26.96
CA SER A 570 4.14 -0.41 -26.70
C SER A 570 4.90 -1.60 -27.27
N VAL A 571 4.51 -2.80 -26.86
CA VAL A 571 5.09 -4.06 -27.34
C VAL A 571 4.11 -4.71 -28.30
N TRP A 572 4.56 -4.97 -29.53
CA TRP A 572 3.82 -5.77 -30.51
C TRP A 572 4.16 -7.25 -30.33
N ASN A 573 3.13 -8.11 -30.30
CA ASN A 573 3.26 -9.56 -30.37
C ASN A 573 2.64 -10.05 -31.69
N SER A 574 3.51 -10.50 -32.61
CA SER A 574 3.13 -10.99 -33.94
C SER A 574 2.47 -12.37 -33.93
N GLU A 575 2.78 -13.24 -32.95
CA GLU A 575 2.17 -14.57 -32.84
C GLU A 575 0.68 -14.47 -32.46
N GLN A 576 0.36 -13.50 -31.61
CA GLN A 576 -1.01 -13.31 -31.10
C GLN A 576 -1.77 -12.18 -31.81
N ASN A 577 -1.10 -11.42 -32.68
CA ASN A 577 -1.63 -10.21 -33.33
C ASN A 577 -2.16 -9.18 -32.32
N LYS A 578 -1.34 -8.86 -31.31
CA LYS A 578 -1.73 -8.00 -30.18
C LYS A 578 -0.68 -6.95 -29.85
N CYS A 579 -1.15 -5.73 -29.58
CA CYS A 579 -0.39 -4.63 -29.02
C CYS A 579 -0.60 -4.55 -27.51
N LEU A 580 0.47 -4.40 -26.73
CA LEU A 580 0.45 -4.31 -25.27
C LEU A 580 1.13 -3.03 -24.77
N TRP A 581 0.39 -2.20 -24.04
CA TRP A 581 0.96 -1.16 -23.18
C TRP A 581 1.02 -1.64 -21.73
N LYS A 582 2.15 -1.37 -21.07
CA LYS A 582 2.31 -1.49 -19.61
C LYS A 582 2.59 -0.12 -19.03
N LEU A 583 1.64 0.45 -18.30
CA LEU A 583 1.78 1.77 -17.68
C LEU A 583 2.34 1.58 -16.27
N ILE A 584 3.48 2.20 -15.99
CA ILE A 584 4.30 1.91 -14.80
C ILE A 584 3.57 2.32 -13.51
N PHE A 585 2.82 3.42 -13.51
CA PHE A 585 1.78 3.74 -12.52
C PHE A 585 0.81 4.74 -13.16
N VAL A 586 -0.51 4.57 -12.96
CA VAL A 586 -1.42 5.71 -13.07
C VAL A 586 -1.44 6.35 -11.69
N LEU A 587 -0.36 7.07 -11.36
CA LEU A 587 -0.38 8.05 -10.28
C LEU A 587 -1.46 9.07 -10.64
N CYS A 588 -2.12 9.63 -9.63
CA CYS A 588 -3.00 10.79 -9.70
C CYS A 588 -2.41 11.91 -10.59
N LEU A 589 -2.50 11.77 -11.91
CA LEU A 589 -2.26 12.86 -12.82
C LEU A 589 -3.36 13.89 -12.50
N PRO A 590 -3.03 15.19 -12.41
CA PRO A 590 -4.02 16.24 -12.26
C PRO A 590 -5.12 16.08 -13.34
N PRO A 591 -6.34 16.60 -13.14
CA PRO A 591 -7.55 16.17 -13.84
C PRO A 591 -7.45 16.38 -15.35
N GLY A 592 -6.88 15.41 -16.04
CA GLY A 592 -6.53 15.48 -17.43
C GLY A 592 -6.66 14.09 -18.02
N ALA A 593 -7.57 13.95 -18.97
CA ALA A 593 -7.62 12.75 -19.78
C ALA A 593 -6.26 12.57 -20.47
N ALA A 594 -5.69 11.38 -20.38
CA ALA A 594 -4.48 11.01 -21.10
C ALA A 594 -4.86 10.13 -22.29
N SER A 595 -4.01 10.10 -23.33
CA SER A 595 -4.32 9.39 -24.57
C SER A 595 -3.16 8.50 -25.00
N LEU A 596 -3.44 7.23 -25.26
CA LEU A 596 -2.54 6.31 -25.97
C LEU A 596 -2.87 6.33 -27.46
N ARG A 597 -1.83 6.30 -28.30
CA ARG A 597 -1.99 6.29 -29.76
C ARG A 597 -1.12 5.22 -30.37
N ALA A 598 -1.64 4.50 -31.35
CA ALA A 598 -0.86 3.61 -32.19
C ALA A 598 -1.29 3.71 -33.64
N LYS A 599 -0.33 3.50 -34.53
CA LYS A 599 -0.51 3.34 -35.96
C LYS A 599 0.08 2.01 -36.38
N PHE A 600 -0.71 1.23 -37.10
CA PHE A 600 -0.34 -0.09 -37.60
C PHE A 600 -0.35 -0.06 -39.13
N ASP A 601 0.77 -0.42 -39.75
CA ASP A 601 0.85 -0.62 -41.20
C ASP A 601 0.46 -2.07 -41.52
N LEU A 602 -0.43 -2.26 -42.50
CA LEU A 602 -1.07 -3.54 -42.80
C LEU A 602 -0.58 -4.10 -44.14
N SER A 603 -0.43 -5.43 -44.22
CA SER A 603 -0.23 -6.14 -45.49
C SER A 603 -1.55 -6.49 -46.18
N ASN A 604 -2.61 -6.74 -45.41
CA ASN A 604 -3.92 -7.18 -45.88
C ASN A 604 -5.05 -6.39 -45.19
N GLY A 605 -5.11 -5.07 -45.39
CA GLY A 605 -6.16 -4.22 -44.80
C GLY A 605 -7.44 -4.11 -45.64
N PRO A 606 -8.48 -3.41 -45.13
CA PRO A 606 -8.52 -2.72 -43.83
C PRO A 606 -8.69 -3.70 -42.66
N SER A 607 -8.20 -3.29 -41.48
CA SER A 607 -8.47 -4.01 -40.23
C SER A 607 -9.92 -3.83 -39.77
N THR A 608 -10.40 -4.75 -38.94
CA THR A 608 -11.69 -4.64 -38.25
C THR A 608 -11.46 -4.09 -36.85
N PRO A 609 -12.15 -3.00 -36.43
CA PRO A 609 -12.11 -2.55 -35.05
C PRO A 609 -12.43 -3.69 -34.09
N SER A 610 -11.61 -3.82 -33.05
CA SER A 610 -11.69 -4.93 -32.11
C SER A 610 -11.83 -4.40 -30.68
N THR A 611 -12.43 -5.24 -29.83
CA THR A 611 -12.55 -4.96 -28.40
C THR A 611 -11.18 -5.04 -27.74
N LEU A 612 -10.75 -3.94 -27.12
CA LEU A 612 -9.56 -3.94 -26.27
C LEU A 612 -9.86 -4.36 -24.84
N ALA A 613 -8.84 -4.89 -24.16
CA ALA A 613 -8.93 -5.31 -22.77
C ALA A 613 -7.98 -4.49 -21.89
N VAL A 614 -8.42 -4.17 -20.69
CA VAL A 614 -7.62 -3.45 -19.69
C VAL A 614 -7.54 -4.25 -18.40
N GLN A 615 -6.37 -4.29 -17.79
CA GLN A 615 -6.14 -4.90 -16.49
C GLN A 615 -5.52 -3.88 -15.53
N PHE A 616 -5.99 -3.83 -14.30
CA PHE A 616 -5.39 -3.06 -13.22
C PHE A 616 -5.81 -3.60 -11.85
N MET A 617 -5.13 -3.17 -10.81
CA MET A 617 -5.51 -3.45 -9.43
C MET A 617 -5.24 -2.27 -8.51
N ASN A 618 -5.85 -2.31 -7.34
CA ASN A 618 -5.55 -1.42 -6.23
C ASN A 618 -5.55 -2.23 -4.93
N GLU A 619 -4.59 -1.95 -4.06
CA GLU A 619 -4.51 -2.49 -2.71
C GLU A 619 -4.67 -1.32 -1.73
N GLY A 620 -5.45 -1.52 -0.67
CA GLY A 620 -5.72 -0.54 0.39
C GLY A 620 -7.14 0.03 0.40
N THR A 621 -7.94 -0.18 -0.65
CA THR A 621 -9.31 0.35 -0.74
C THR A 621 -10.29 -0.63 -1.39
N THR A 622 -11.58 -0.31 -1.33
CA THR A 622 -12.66 -0.98 -2.07
C THR A 622 -13.48 0.07 -2.84
N LEU A 623 -14.19 -0.37 -3.88
CA LEU A 623 -15.13 0.45 -4.62
C LEU A 623 -16.42 0.64 -3.82
N SER A 624 -16.85 -0.38 -3.08
CA SER A 624 -18.07 -0.32 -2.26
C SER A 624 -17.91 0.48 -0.95
N GLY A 625 -16.70 0.56 -0.41
CA GLY A 625 -16.47 1.09 0.95
C GLY A 625 -17.01 0.22 2.07
N VAL A 626 -17.44 -1.02 1.78
CA VAL A 626 -17.90 -1.97 2.80
C VAL A 626 -16.81 -2.21 3.83
N ASP A 627 -17.26 -2.35 5.08
CA ASP A 627 -16.38 -2.65 6.19
C ASP A 627 -17.03 -3.57 7.22
N MET A 628 -16.21 -4.16 8.09
CA MET A 628 -16.63 -5.02 9.19
C MET A 628 -16.27 -4.39 10.52
N GLU A 629 -17.22 -4.41 11.46
CA GLU A 629 -16.99 -4.07 12.86
C GLU A 629 -17.37 -5.25 13.75
N LEU A 630 -16.48 -5.65 14.66
CA LEU A 630 -16.77 -6.72 15.61
C LEU A 630 -17.74 -6.25 16.69
N GLN A 631 -18.67 -7.12 17.06
CA GLN A 631 -19.59 -6.93 18.17
C GLN A 631 -19.14 -7.84 19.33
N GLY A 632 -18.71 -7.23 20.43
CA GLY A 632 -18.22 -7.92 21.64
C GLY A 632 -16.70 -7.93 21.81
N THR A 633 -16.23 -8.42 22.96
CA THR A 633 -14.81 -8.34 23.38
C THR A 633 -14.02 -9.63 23.18
N GLY A 634 -14.66 -10.73 22.78
CA GLY A 634 -14.01 -12.04 22.64
C GLY A 634 -13.06 -12.16 21.45
N TYR A 635 -13.16 -11.25 20.48
CA TYR A 635 -12.36 -11.25 19.26
C TYR A 635 -11.81 -9.86 18.97
N ARG A 636 -10.69 -9.81 18.24
CA ARG A 636 -10.12 -8.56 17.73
C ARG A 636 -9.69 -8.73 16.27
N ILE A 637 -9.89 -7.69 15.47
CA ILE A 637 -9.37 -7.64 14.10
C ILE A 637 -7.86 -7.39 14.20
N SER A 638 -7.04 -8.39 13.86
CA SER A 638 -5.58 -8.26 13.81
C SER A 638 -5.08 -7.64 12.51
N LEU A 639 -5.85 -7.78 11.43
CA LEU A 639 -5.55 -7.24 10.11
C LEU A 639 -6.85 -7.03 9.34
N SER A 640 -6.98 -5.88 8.67
CA SER A 640 -8.04 -5.63 7.69
C SER A 640 -7.39 -5.33 6.35
N LYS A 641 -7.63 -6.20 5.36
CA LYS A 641 -7.12 -6.07 4.00
C LYS A 641 -8.25 -5.70 3.06
N LYS A 642 -8.06 -4.67 2.24
CA LYS A 642 -9.02 -4.20 1.25
C LYS A 642 -8.33 -4.10 -0.09
N ARG A 643 -8.94 -4.63 -1.15
CA ARG A 643 -8.42 -4.52 -2.51
C ARG A 643 -9.51 -4.64 -3.56
N PHE A 644 -9.24 -4.12 -4.75
CA PHE A 644 -10.02 -4.46 -5.94
C PHE A 644 -9.12 -4.71 -7.15
N ALA A 645 -9.60 -5.51 -8.08
CA ALA A 645 -8.94 -5.77 -9.34
C ALA A 645 -9.93 -5.78 -10.50
N THR A 646 -9.45 -5.60 -11.72
CA THR A 646 -10.25 -5.77 -12.93
C THR A 646 -10.66 -7.23 -13.12
N GLY A 647 -11.95 -7.44 -13.38
CA GLY A 647 -12.45 -8.63 -14.06
C GLY A 647 -12.41 -8.43 -15.57
N ARG A 648 -13.56 -8.50 -16.24
CA ARG A 648 -13.74 -8.15 -17.65
C ARG A 648 -13.87 -6.64 -17.80
N TYR A 649 -12.78 -5.98 -18.12
CA TYR A 649 -12.72 -4.54 -18.35
C TYR A 649 -12.35 -4.27 -19.81
N MET A 650 -13.31 -3.84 -20.61
CA MET A 650 -13.22 -3.87 -22.07
C MET A 650 -13.78 -2.60 -22.70
N ALA A 651 -13.22 -2.18 -23.82
CA ALA A 651 -13.73 -1.05 -24.58
C ALA A 651 -13.75 -1.35 -26.08
N ASP A 652 -14.83 -0.92 -26.73
CA ASP A 652 -15.10 -1.05 -28.16
C ASP A 652 -15.31 0.33 -28.80
N CYS A 653 -15.29 0.41 -30.14
CA CYS A 653 -15.45 1.65 -30.90
C CYS A 653 -16.91 2.13 -31.01
#